data_AF-A0A8C1MJK1-F1
#
_entry.id   AF-A0A8C1MJK1-F1
#
_cell.length_a   1.000
_cell.length_b   1.000
_cell.length_c   1.000
_cell.angle_alpha   90.00
_cell.angle_beta   90.00
_cell.angle_gamma   90.00
#
_symmetry.space_group_name_H-M   'P 1'
#
loop_
_entity.id
_entity.type
_entity.pdbx_description
1 polymer ?
#
loop_
_entity_poly.entity_id
_entity_poly.type
_entity_poly.pdbx_seq_one_letter_code
_entity_poly.pdbx_strand_id
1 'polypeptide(L)'
;LSVWTCKLSFLMPVLCFLLLIVTLVQAASFSFTKEPKSQDALHGRSAMLRCEVNDPQGVVYSWKHNGETVTNSERRFLEGGNLKFTAIDRTLDSGNFQCFASKNSTGEESHTGEASFNIKWLESGMVSLKTPESEAEIQSSSQVVLRCNIEGHPRPTNRWHKDGTALSEKSYKINNKDRTLTLPSASPDDNGVYYCCAKNAVGHVCSNDNFTLNIIDKSFPQPVVKPEDLIVIKNEEALFHCQFTAEPQPTVEWYYETELVANKSRIFILSNGSLLITQVKQRNTGQYKCVARGPHGPPVTLEASLQIAEIEEMMPKQSRVFTADSLERVTCRAPHGLPEPEVWWEHAGQRVPAEGRVRQMGLELIFSPTRGEDSGTYTCFAQNKAGQKKQELTVTVATKPEWIQKPVDSQLEEGRAGYLHCHARATPEPQVTWYRNMQPISAEDVRFKLFSNGTLRINNVEVYDGHLYSCESKTEAGKLNAQARVYVLERLKFTPTPQAYQCLELNKEGNLQCSAKGRQTPTIRWIKTDGSDIPAWVEQRSGTLHFTTVTRADAGNYTCLASNSQQGEIRAVVQLTVAVYVAFKLKPENTTVYQGHTAVLHCQATGDPPPFIQWKKKDKFLEADKSRFQKMPNGSLVVHDVSMEDTGSYTCIAGNSCNIAHTSAELYVVEKPVQHSLADDEKAPYKMIQTIGLSVGAAVAYIIIVLGLMFYCKQRRNAKRLQKGEDGDEREVECLNGDVQQNGHTTAEIQEEVALTNMAASGISKRHSSHDKLHFPRNNLHTITTLGKGEFGEVLLAKAKAAEDEEETVVLVKSLQTRDEQMQLDFRRECDMFAKLSHANVARLLGICREVEPHYMIMEYTDMGDLKQYLRVSKSKDEKVKVQPLSTKQKVSVCLQVARGMEHLSNQRFVHKDLAARNCLISSKRQIKVSALGLSKDVYNSEYYHYRQSWIPLRWLPSEAVFDDDFSTKTDVWSFGVLMWEVFSFGELPYAELTEDKVLEALQEGKLKLSPPQGCPSRVFKLMVRCWAASPKDRLSFSDICAALNDLPSESKV
;
A
#
# COMPACT_ATOMS: atom_id res chain seq x y z
N LEU A 1 -130.72 -43.16 48.36
CA LEU A 1 -130.41 -44.48 48.95
C LEU A 1 -129.11 -44.31 49.73
N SER A 2 -128.94 -44.54 51.03
CA SER A 2 -129.78 -45.01 52.14
C SER A 2 -128.82 -44.93 53.36
N VAL A 3 -129.07 -44.15 54.42
CA VAL A 3 -129.92 -44.46 55.59
C VAL A 3 -129.13 -45.18 56.72
N TRP A 4 -129.09 -44.55 57.91
CA TRP A 4 -129.01 -45.06 59.32
C TRP A 4 -127.73 -44.83 60.16
N THR A 5 -127.78 -43.93 61.16
CA THR A 5 -128.01 -44.06 62.65
C THR A 5 -126.67 -44.24 63.41
N CYS A 6 -126.38 -43.71 64.62
CA CYS A 6 -127.17 -43.23 65.75
C CYS A 6 -126.31 -42.28 66.64
N LYS A 7 -126.95 -41.28 67.26
CA LYS A 7 -126.51 -40.58 68.49
C LYS A 7 -127.00 -41.38 69.70
N LEU A 8 -126.34 -41.33 70.87
CA LEU A 8 -127.00 -40.97 72.15
C LEU A 8 -126.04 -40.82 73.35
N SER A 9 -126.50 -39.95 74.24
CA SER A 9 -126.01 -39.38 75.50
C SER A 9 -126.06 -40.34 76.71
N PHE A 10 -125.29 -40.09 77.80
CA PHE A 10 -125.81 -39.74 79.16
C PHE A 10 -124.80 -39.84 80.35
N LEU A 11 -124.90 -38.83 81.27
CA LEU A 11 -124.74 -38.82 82.76
C LEU A 11 -123.34 -39.07 83.40
N MET A 12 -122.87 -38.37 84.45
CA MET A 12 -123.55 -37.76 85.62
C MET A 12 -122.69 -36.66 86.34
N PRO A 13 -123.30 -35.73 87.11
CA PRO A 13 -122.64 -34.67 87.89
C PRO A 13 -122.69 -34.88 89.44
N VAL A 14 -122.27 -33.84 90.20
CA VAL A 14 -122.39 -33.54 91.66
C VAL A 14 -121.09 -33.74 92.48
N LEU A 15 -120.42 -32.64 92.88
CA LEU A 15 -120.49 -32.10 94.25
C LEU A 15 -119.69 -30.78 94.39
N CYS A 16 -120.16 -29.99 95.35
CA CYS A 16 -119.89 -28.58 95.63
C CYS A 16 -118.93 -28.42 96.84
N PHE A 17 -118.53 -27.18 97.14
CA PHE A 17 -117.97 -26.62 98.39
C PHE A 17 -116.44 -26.46 98.63
N LEU A 18 -116.10 -25.20 98.98
CA LEU A 18 -114.94 -24.61 99.71
C LEU A 18 -114.05 -23.68 98.86
N LEU A 19 -114.35 -22.36 98.80
CA LEU A 19 -113.96 -21.26 99.70
C LEU A 19 -112.58 -20.59 99.38
N LEU A 20 -112.64 -19.51 98.59
CA LEU A 20 -112.29 -18.11 98.92
C LEU A 20 -110.95 -17.71 99.63
N ILE A 21 -110.18 -16.86 98.89
CA ILE A 21 -109.35 -15.66 99.26
C ILE A 21 -107.96 -15.86 99.94
N VAL A 22 -106.90 -15.37 99.29
CA VAL A 22 -106.04 -14.20 99.65
C VAL A 22 -104.67 -14.23 98.90
N THR A 23 -104.59 -13.39 97.86
CA THR A 23 -103.47 -12.53 97.37
C THR A 23 -102.06 -13.04 96.95
N LEU A 24 -101.63 -12.44 95.83
CA LEU A 24 -100.28 -11.94 95.45
C LEU A 24 -99.26 -12.92 94.85
N VAL A 25 -99.09 -12.87 93.51
CA VAL A 25 -97.98 -12.25 92.75
C VAL A 25 -98.04 -12.78 91.29
N GLN A 26 -98.12 -11.89 90.30
CA GLN A 26 -97.83 -12.22 88.90
C GLN A 26 -96.33 -12.51 88.76
N ALA A 27 -95.98 -13.68 88.23
CA ALA A 27 -94.68 -13.90 87.59
C ALA A 27 -94.95 -14.13 86.09
N ALA A 28 -94.42 -13.26 85.24
CA ALA A 28 -94.46 -13.43 83.79
C ALA A 28 -93.41 -14.48 83.37
N SER A 29 -93.84 -15.56 82.73
CA SER A 29 -92.98 -16.58 82.11
C SER A 29 -92.63 -16.22 80.65
N PHE A 30 -91.40 -16.49 80.19
CA PHE A 30 -90.96 -16.22 78.81
C PHE A 30 -91.27 -17.40 77.85
N SER A 31 -91.44 -17.15 76.54
CA SER A 31 -91.75 -18.18 75.53
C SER A 31 -90.94 -18.03 74.23
N PHE A 32 -90.71 -19.15 73.51
CA PHE A 32 -89.98 -19.14 72.24
C PHE A 32 -90.80 -18.50 71.12
N THR A 33 -90.21 -17.55 70.40
CA THR A 33 -90.77 -16.92 69.20
C THR A 33 -90.26 -17.57 67.92
N LYS A 34 -89.06 -18.13 67.94
CA LYS A 34 -88.54 -19.02 66.91
C LYS A 34 -87.87 -20.23 67.52
N GLU A 35 -88.28 -21.40 67.06
CA GLU A 35 -87.65 -22.69 67.39
C GLU A 35 -86.90 -23.25 66.19
N PRO A 36 -85.84 -24.04 66.41
CA PRO A 36 -85.10 -24.66 65.32
C PRO A 36 -85.93 -25.70 64.58
N LYS A 37 -85.74 -25.78 63.28
CA LYS A 37 -86.39 -26.77 62.40
C LYS A 37 -85.34 -27.57 61.65
N SER A 38 -85.59 -28.87 61.48
CA SER A 38 -84.74 -29.70 60.62
C SER A 38 -84.75 -29.17 59.19
N GLN A 39 -83.57 -29.11 58.57
CA GLN A 39 -83.41 -28.53 57.23
C GLN A 39 -82.33 -29.26 56.42
N ASP A 40 -82.41 -29.16 55.10
CA ASP A 40 -81.34 -29.64 54.22
C ASP A 40 -80.11 -28.75 54.37
N ALA A 41 -78.93 -29.37 54.37
CA ALA A 41 -77.65 -28.67 54.32
C ALA A 41 -76.73 -29.32 53.28
N LEU A 42 -75.78 -28.53 52.76
CA LEU A 42 -74.74 -29.04 51.87
C LEU A 42 -73.44 -29.15 52.66
N HIS A 43 -72.78 -30.30 52.56
CA HIS A 43 -71.47 -30.47 53.18
C HIS A 43 -70.50 -29.38 52.71
N GLY A 44 -69.79 -28.73 53.65
CA GLY A 44 -68.87 -27.63 53.38
C GLY A 44 -69.51 -26.24 53.23
N ARG A 45 -70.84 -26.09 53.39
CA ARG A 45 -71.55 -24.80 53.30
C ARG A 45 -72.07 -24.34 54.66
N SER A 46 -72.17 -23.02 54.86
CA SER A 46 -72.67 -22.43 56.11
C SER A 46 -74.16 -22.71 56.33
N ALA A 47 -74.57 -22.89 57.58
CA ALA A 47 -75.98 -23.02 57.97
C ALA A 47 -76.23 -22.41 59.36
N MET A 48 -77.51 -22.26 59.73
CA MET A 48 -77.89 -21.71 61.04
C MET A 48 -79.18 -22.36 61.54
N LEU A 49 -79.19 -22.74 62.82
CA LEU A 49 -80.38 -23.13 63.56
C LEU A 49 -80.80 -21.96 64.45
N ARG A 50 -82.08 -21.59 64.39
CA ARG A 50 -82.59 -20.39 65.07
C ARG A 50 -83.24 -20.71 66.39
N CYS A 51 -82.97 -19.92 67.41
CA CYS A 51 -83.63 -19.98 68.72
C CYS A 51 -83.75 -18.57 69.29
N GLU A 52 -84.99 -18.10 69.43
CA GLU A 52 -85.32 -16.73 69.84
C GLU A 52 -86.50 -16.79 70.82
N VAL A 53 -86.49 -15.99 71.90
CA VAL A 53 -87.62 -15.83 72.85
C VAL A 53 -88.26 -14.44 72.77
N ASN A 54 -89.46 -14.29 73.32
CA ASN A 54 -90.25 -13.06 73.27
C ASN A 54 -89.66 -11.88 74.09
N ASP A 55 -88.98 -12.15 75.21
CA ASP A 55 -88.26 -11.16 76.02
C ASP A 55 -86.81 -11.61 76.28
N PRO A 56 -85.83 -11.19 75.47
CA PRO A 56 -84.46 -11.68 75.53
C PRO A 56 -83.60 -11.00 76.61
N GLN A 57 -84.07 -9.96 77.30
CA GLN A 57 -83.23 -9.28 78.30
C GLN A 57 -82.96 -10.18 79.51
N GLY A 58 -81.68 -10.43 79.79
CA GLY A 58 -81.24 -11.27 80.91
C GLY A 58 -81.39 -12.78 80.67
N VAL A 59 -81.67 -13.21 79.43
CA VAL A 59 -81.77 -14.63 79.03
C VAL A 59 -80.42 -15.14 78.53
N VAL A 60 -79.98 -16.26 79.05
CA VAL A 60 -78.79 -17.01 78.63
C VAL A 60 -79.23 -18.21 77.80
N TYR A 61 -78.64 -18.37 76.63
CA TYR A 61 -78.90 -19.50 75.73
C TYR A 61 -77.78 -20.52 75.80
N SER A 62 -78.15 -21.79 75.74
CA SER A 62 -77.23 -22.90 75.55
C SER A 62 -77.80 -23.89 74.54
N TRP A 63 -76.94 -24.60 73.84
CA TRP A 63 -77.34 -25.61 72.87
C TRP A 63 -76.82 -26.97 73.28
N LYS A 64 -77.57 -28.02 72.99
CA LYS A 64 -77.11 -29.40 73.07
C LYS A 64 -77.12 -30.04 71.68
N HIS A 65 -76.10 -30.83 71.38
CA HIS A 65 -75.99 -31.66 70.18
C HIS A 65 -75.92 -33.11 70.64
N ASN A 66 -76.92 -33.91 70.27
CA ASN A 66 -77.11 -35.29 70.73
C ASN A 66 -77.07 -35.41 72.28
N GLY A 67 -77.59 -34.41 72.99
CA GLY A 67 -77.62 -34.37 74.46
C GLY A 67 -76.37 -33.78 75.12
N GLU A 68 -75.28 -33.53 74.39
CA GLU A 68 -74.05 -32.92 74.92
C GLU A 68 -74.02 -31.40 74.69
N THR A 69 -73.53 -30.64 75.67
CA THR A 69 -73.50 -29.18 75.58
C THR A 69 -72.55 -28.71 74.47
N VAL A 70 -73.04 -27.84 73.61
CA VAL A 70 -72.30 -27.25 72.50
C VAL A 70 -71.51 -26.04 73.00
N THR A 71 -70.19 -26.10 72.86
CA THR A 71 -69.29 -24.97 73.11
C THR A 71 -68.98 -24.22 71.80
N ASN A 72 -68.72 -22.91 71.92
CA ASN A 72 -68.31 -22.10 70.77
C ASN A 72 -66.96 -22.55 70.21
N SER A 73 -66.85 -22.57 68.89
CA SER A 73 -65.65 -22.88 68.11
C SER A 73 -65.64 -22.06 66.81
N GLU A 74 -64.51 -22.05 66.09
CA GLU A 74 -64.43 -21.38 64.78
C GLU A 74 -65.40 -21.96 63.73
N ARG A 75 -65.81 -23.23 63.87
CA ARG A 75 -66.76 -23.88 62.96
C ARG A 75 -68.22 -23.70 63.34
N ARG A 76 -68.49 -23.62 64.64
CA ARG A 76 -69.84 -23.64 65.21
C ARG A 76 -69.88 -22.78 66.46
N PHE A 77 -70.70 -21.74 66.46
CA PHE A 77 -70.79 -20.78 67.56
C PHE A 77 -72.19 -20.19 67.71
N LEU A 78 -72.52 -19.76 68.92
CA LEU A 78 -73.72 -19.02 69.21
C LEU A 78 -73.59 -17.55 68.80
N GLU A 79 -74.60 -17.04 68.11
CA GLU A 79 -74.78 -15.63 67.81
C GLU A 79 -76.16 -15.19 68.31
N GLY A 80 -76.17 -14.58 69.50
CA GLY A 80 -77.40 -14.45 70.29
C GLY A 80 -77.89 -15.83 70.74
N GLY A 81 -79.17 -16.14 70.54
CA GLY A 81 -79.71 -17.47 70.76
C GLY A 81 -79.50 -18.45 69.60
N ASN A 82 -79.04 -17.99 68.42
CA ASN A 82 -78.93 -18.83 67.23
C ASN A 82 -77.60 -19.60 67.18
N LEU A 83 -77.63 -20.85 66.73
CA LEU A 83 -76.43 -21.65 66.50
C LEU A 83 -76.02 -21.59 65.03
N LYS A 84 -74.89 -20.93 64.73
CA LYS A 84 -74.35 -20.79 63.37
C LYS A 84 -73.22 -21.78 63.12
N PHE A 85 -73.14 -22.23 61.87
CA PHE A 85 -72.11 -23.12 61.32
C PHE A 85 -71.44 -22.42 60.14
N THR A 86 -70.12 -22.27 60.15
CA THR A 86 -69.38 -21.68 59.02
C THR A 86 -69.32 -22.65 57.83
N ALA A 87 -69.24 -23.95 58.12
CA ALA A 87 -69.37 -25.02 57.14
C ALA A 87 -69.92 -26.29 57.82
N ILE A 88 -70.97 -26.87 57.26
CA ILE A 88 -71.59 -28.10 57.77
C ILE A 88 -70.75 -29.32 57.41
N ASP A 89 -70.37 -30.11 58.40
CA ASP A 89 -69.65 -31.37 58.22
C ASP A 89 -70.61 -32.57 58.26
N ARG A 90 -70.52 -33.46 57.26
CA ARG A 90 -71.43 -34.62 57.14
C ARG A 90 -71.30 -35.61 58.31
N THR A 91 -70.14 -35.65 58.96
CA THR A 91 -69.86 -36.55 60.08
C THR A 91 -70.06 -35.85 61.41
N LEU A 92 -69.55 -34.62 61.55
CA LEU A 92 -69.51 -33.93 62.85
C LEU A 92 -70.81 -33.19 63.19
N ASP A 93 -71.58 -32.74 62.20
CA ASP A 93 -72.81 -31.95 62.42
C ASP A 93 -74.09 -32.77 62.14
N SER A 94 -73.93 -34.09 62.04
CA SER A 94 -75.06 -35.02 61.96
C SER A 94 -75.69 -35.25 63.34
N GLY A 95 -77.01 -35.47 63.38
CA GLY A 95 -77.74 -35.66 64.63
C GLY A 95 -78.55 -34.43 65.05
N ASN A 96 -79.01 -34.44 66.30
CA ASN A 96 -80.09 -33.61 66.79
C ASN A 96 -79.57 -32.46 67.66
N PHE A 97 -80.02 -31.25 67.37
CA PHE A 97 -79.69 -30.02 68.07
C PHE A 97 -80.91 -29.50 68.81
N GLN A 98 -80.70 -29.07 70.05
CA GLN A 98 -81.76 -28.58 70.93
C GLN A 98 -81.29 -27.31 71.64
N CYS A 99 -82.12 -26.28 71.68
CA CYS A 99 -81.84 -25.01 72.35
C CYS A 99 -82.46 -24.98 73.74
N PHE A 100 -81.72 -24.44 74.70
CA PHE A 100 -82.14 -24.20 76.08
C PHE A 100 -81.99 -22.71 76.36
N ALA A 101 -83.02 -22.09 76.93
CA ALA A 101 -83.02 -20.69 77.33
C ALA A 101 -83.34 -20.59 78.83
N SER A 102 -82.52 -19.82 79.57
CA SER A 102 -82.60 -19.66 81.03
C SER A 102 -82.53 -18.18 81.40
N LYS A 103 -83.46 -17.67 82.22
CA LYS A 103 -83.50 -16.24 82.61
C LYS A 103 -82.83 -16.03 83.97
N ASN A 104 -81.69 -15.33 83.99
CA ASN A 104 -80.83 -15.21 85.17
C ASN A 104 -81.49 -14.52 86.39
N SER A 105 -82.47 -13.64 86.18
CA SER A 105 -83.13 -12.91 87.27
C SER A 105 -84.23 -13.71 87.99
N THR A 106 -84.80 -14.73 87.35
CA THR A 106 -85.90 -15.54 87.88
C THR A 106 -85.56 -17.02 88.05
N GLY A 107 -84.49 -17.51 87.41
CA GLY A 107 -84.10 -18.92 87.43
C GLY A 107 -85.02 -19.83 86.59
N GLU A 108 -85.85 -19.24 85.72
CA GLU A 108 -86.78 -19.98 84.86
C GLU A 108 -86.06 -20.53 83.63
N GLU A 109 -86.26 -21.83 83.33
CA GLU A 109 -85.65 -22.54 82.19
C GLU A 109 -86.69 -23.18 81.28
N SER A 110 -86.47 -23.08 79.97
CA SER A 110 -87.28 -23.75 78.95
C SER A 110 -86.40 -24.23 77.78
N HIS A 111 -86.87 -25.20 77.01
CA HIS A 111 -86.12 -25.80 75.90
C HIS A 111 -87.00 -26.06 74.67
N THR A 112 -86.38 -26.08 73.49
CA THR A 112 -87.06 -26.29 72.20
C THR A 112 -87.18 -27.78 71.84
N GLY A 113 -87.91 -28.10 70.77
CA GLY A 113 -87.79 -29.40 70.10
C GLY A 113 -86.41 -29.63 69.47
N GLU A 114 -86.14 -30.87 69.07
CA GLU A 114 -84.92 -31.27 68.38
C GLU A 114 -84.98 -30.95 66.87
N ALA A 115 -83.87 -30.48 66.31
CA ALA A 115 -83.70 -30.21 64.88
C ALA A 115 -82.40 -30.81 64.35
N SER A 116 -82.38 -31.26 63.10
CA SER A 116 -81.21 -31.90 62.49
C SER A 116 -80.98 -31.46 61.04
N PHE A 117 -79.75 -31.65 60.55
CA PHE A 117 -79.43 -31.42 59.14
C PHE A 117 -79.56 -32.70 58.32
N ASN A 118 -80.27 -32.64 57.19
CA ASN A 118 -80.15 -33.65 56.13
C ASN A 118 -79.01 -33.23 55.18
N ILE A 119 -77.81 -33.76 55.44
CA ILE A 119 -76.58 -33.30 54.79
C ILE A 119 -76.40 -34.00 53.44
N LYS A 120 -76.46 -33.22 52.35
CA LYS A 120 -76.21 -33.70 50.98
C LYS A 120 -74.75 -33.49 50.59
N TRP A 121 -74.15 -34.50 49.96
CA TRP A 121 -72.73 -34.50 49.57
C TRP A 121 -72.47 -35.32 48.29
N LEU A 122 -71.35 -35.05 47.63
CA LEU A 122 -70.85 -35.77 46.46
C LEU A 122 -69.32 -35.73 46.49
N GLU A 123 -68.66 -36.88 46.38
CA GLU A 123 -67.21 -37.03 46.53
C GLU A 123 -66.64 -37.84 45.37
N SER A 124 -65.59 -37.33 44.74
CA SER A 124 -64.91 -38.01 43.62
C SER A 124 -64.15 -39.26 44.12
N GLY A 125 -64.03 -40.26 43.27
CA GLY A 125 -63.29 -41.49 43.54
C GLY A 125 -62.79 -42.15 42.25
N MET A 126 -61.86 -43.08 42.39
CA MET A 126 -61.14 -43.68 41.25
C MET A 126 -61.99 -44.65 40.43
N VAL A 127 -61.54 -44.95 39.21
CA VAL A 127 -61.90 -46.17 38.49
C VAL A 127 -60.97 -47.30 38.92
N SER A 128 -61.54 -48.45 39.29
CA SER A 128 -60.78 -49.63 39.73
C SER A 128 -61.12 -50.86 38.88
N LEU A 129 -60.12 -51.71 38.64
CA LEU A 129 -60.33 -53.03 38.05
C LEU A 129 -61.03 -53.93 39.06
N LYS A 130 -62.13 -54.54 38.66
CA LYS A 130 -62.90 -55.50 39.46
C LYS A 130 -62.64 -56.94 39.01
N THR A 131 -62.40 -57.17 37.72
CA THR A 131 -62.11 -58.49 37.15
C THR A 131 -61.30 -58.29 35.87
N PRO A 132 -60.18 -59.01 35.66
CA PRO A 132 -59.49 -59.94 36.57
C PRO A 132 -58.92 -59.26 37.83
N GLU A 133 -58.30 -60.01 38.75
CA GLU A 133 -57.79 -59.46 40.02
C GLU A 133 -56.60 -58.50 39.84
N SER A 134 -55.82 -58.71 38.77
CA SER A 134 -54.66 -57.89 38.43
C SER A 134 -54.64 -57.51 36.95
N GLU A 135 -54.03 -56.35 36.63
CA GLU A 135 -53.87 -55.90 35.25
C GLU A 135 -53.02 -56.87 34.40
N ALA A 136 -52.09 -57.60 35.02
CA ALA A 136 -51.20 -58.55 34.35
C ALA A 136 -51.92 -59.79 33.79
N GLU A 137 -53.11 -60.10 34.28
CA GLU A 137 -53.94 -61.21 33.83
C GLU A 137 -54.84 -60.85 32.64
N ILE A 138 -54.89 -59.57 32.26
CA ILE A 138 -55.69 -59.12 31.13
C ILE A 138 -55.01 -59.60 29.84
N GLN A 139 -55.63 -60.57 29.19
CA GLN A 139 -55.21 -61.10 27.89
C GLN A 139 -56.30 -60.84 26.83
N SER A 140 -55.92 -60.92 25.55
CA SER A 140 -56.91 -60.87 24.46
C SER A 140 -58.00 -61.93 24.69
N SER A 141 -59.25 -61.57 24.42
CA SER A 141 -60.49 -62.33 24.70
C SER A 141 -60.92 -62.50 26.16
N SER A 142 -60.19 -61.94 27.14
CA SER A 142 -60.60 -61.96 28.55
C SER A 142 -61.73 -60.97 28.85
N GLN A 143 -62.57 -61.28 29.85
CA GLN A 143 -63.60 -60.35 30.33
C GLN A 143 -62.97 -59.32 31.28
N VAL A 144 -63.19 -58.04 31.02
CA VAL A 144 -62.70 -56.93 31.88
C VAL A 144 -63.88 -56.20 32.50
N VAL A 145 -63.88 -56.04 33.82
CA VAL A 145 -64.91 -55.30 34.56
C VAL A 145 -64.27 -54.16 35.34
N LEU A 146 -64.69 -52.93 35.05
CA LEU A 146 -64.27 -51.72 35.75
C LEU A 146 -65.37 -51.23 36.69
N ARG A 147 -64.99 -50.67 37.84
CA ARG A 147 -65.91 -50.11 38.84
C ARG A 147 -65.61 -48.63 39.10
N CYS A 148 -66.66 -47.83 39.15
CA CYS A 148 -66.61 -46.40 39.46
C CYS A 148 -66.86 -46.17 40.95
N ASN A 149 -65.88 -45.61 41.66
CA ASN A 149 -65.90 -45.42 43.11
C ASN A 149 -66.33 -44.01 43.56
N ILE A 150 -67.08 -43.28 42.72
CA ILE A 150 -67.65 -41.97 43.08
C ILE A 150 -68.88 -42.17 43.97
N GLU A 151 -68.92 -41.53 45.14
CA GLU A 151 -69.97 -41.68 46.15
C GLU A 151 -70.70 -40.37 46.46
N GLY A 152 -71.94 -40.47 46.96
CA GLY A 152 -72.73 -39.27 47.29
C GLY A 152 -74.09 -39.58 47.90
N HIS A 153 -74.64 -38.59 48.60
CA HIS A 153 -76.00 -38.60 49.15
C HIS A 153 -76.76 -37.35 48.68
N PRO A 154 -77.91 -37.47 47.98
CA PRO A 154 -78.52 -38.71 47.49
C PRO A 154 -77.63 -39.45 46.48
N ARG A 155 -77.85 -40.77 46.31
CA ARG A 155 -77.03 -41.65 45.47
C ARG A 155 -76.84 -41.06 44.05
N PRO A 156 -75.59 -40.92 43.57
CA PRO A 156 -75.33 -40.32 42.27
C PRO A 156 -75.61 -41.29 41.11
N THR A 157 -75.83 -40.72 39.93
CA THR A 157 -75.97 -41.43 38.65
C THR A 157 -74.69 -41.32 37.84
N ASN A 158 -74.17 -42.43 37.30
CA ASN A 158 -72.85 -42.51 36.69
C ASN A 158 -72.91 -42.62 35.16
N ARG A 159 -71.92 -42.09 34.46
CA ARG A 159 -71.71 -42.21 33.01
C ARG A 159 -70.24 -42.51 32.71
N TRP A 160 -69.98 -43.50 31.87
CA TRP A 160 -68.64 -43.95 31.50
C TRP A 160 -68.14 -43.31 30.21
N HIS A 161 -66.83 -43.11 30.11
CA HIS A 161 -66.14 -42.55 28.96
C HIS A 161 -64.86 -43.34 28.66
N LYS A 162 -64.49 -43.42 27.37
CA LYS A 162 -63.21 -43.95 26.87
C LYS A 162 -62.58 -42.87 25.98
N ASP A 163 -61.34 -42.46 26.27
CA ASP A 163 -60.56 -41.49 25.48
C ASP A 163 -61.36 -40.23 25.10
N GLY A 164 -62.11 -39.69 26.05
CA GLY A 164 -62.95 -38.49 25.86
C GLY A 164 -64.35 -38.75 25.32
N THR A 165 -64.65 -39.97 24.83
CA THR A 165 -65.94 -40.32 24.22
C THR A 165 -66.86 -41.02 25.22
N ALA A 166 -68.10 -40.54 25.36
CA ALA A 166 -69.10 -41.17 26.21
C ALA A 166 -69.52 -42.55 25.67
N LEU A 167 -69.47 -43.57 26.52
CA LEU A 167 -69.81 -44.94 26.16
C LEU A 167 -71.32 -45.16 26.16
N SER A 168 -71.81 -45.96 25.21
CA SER A 168 -73.20 -46.41 25.11
C SER A 168 -73.30 -47.94 25.20
N GLU A 169 -74.47 -48.46 25.57
CA GLU A 169 -74.68 -49.90 25.86
C GLU A 169 -74.59 -50.84 24.63
N LYS A 170 -74.17 -50.35 23.46
CA LYS A 170 -74.08 -51.17 22.23
C LYS A 170 -72.90 -52.15 22.22
N SER A 171 -71.74 -51.73 22.72
CA SER A 171 -70.50 -52.52 22.72
C SER A 171 -70.02 -52.89 24.13
N TYR A 172 -70.66 -52.33 25.16
CA TYR A 172 -70.27 -52.47 26.55
C TYR A 172 -71.51 -52.73 27.41
N LYS A 173 -71.38 -53.52 28.49
CA LYS A 173 -72.46 -53.71 29.46
C LYS A 173 -72.26 -52.75 30.65
N ILE A 174 -73.11 -51.72 30.76
CA ILE A 174 -73.07 -50.74 31.85
C ILE A 174 -74.12 -51.11 32.90
N ASN A 175 -73.71 -51.26 34.16
CA ASN A 175 -74.62 -51.48 35.28
C ASN A 175 -74.60 -50.25 36.20
N ASN A 176 -75.64 -49.42 36.09
CA ASN A 176 -75.78 -48.20 36.89
C ASN A 176 -76.08 -48.46 38.38
N LYS A 177 -76.63 -49.63 38.73
CA LYS A 177 -76.81 -50.01 40.14
C LYS A 177 -75.46 -50.32 40.75
N ASP A 178 -74.68 -51.21 40.15
CA ASP A 178 -73.39 -51.62 40.72
C ASP A 178 -72.23 -50.68 40.36
N ARG A 179 -72.51 -49.65 39.54
CA ARG A 179 -71.55 -48.65 39.06
C ARG A 179 -70.38 -49.28 38.28
N THR A 180 -70.66 -50.31 37.49
CA THR A 180 -69.64 -51.07 36.74
C THR A 180 -69.81 -50.96 35.22
N LEU A 181 -68.69 -51.00 34.51
CA LEU A 181 -68.57 -51.18 33.05
C LEU A 181 -67.97 -52.57 32.80
N THR A 182 -68.58 -53.36 31.92
CA THR A 182 -68.08 -54.69 31.55
C THR A 182 -67.79 -54.77 30.06
N LEU A 183 -66.56 -55.15 29.73
CA LEU A 183 -66.06 -55.54 28.42
C LEU A 183 -66.13 -57.08 28.35
N PRO A 184 -67.05 -57.67 27.57
CA PRO A 184 -67.25 -59.13 27.56
C PRO A 184 -66.08 -59.93 26.99
N SER A 185 -65.36 -59.37 26.01
CA SER A 185 -64.23 -59.99 25.33
C SER A 185 -63.28 -58.87 24.91
N ALA A 186 -62.29 -58.59 25.75
CA ALA A 186 -61.37 -57.48 25.51
C ALA A 186 -60.40 -57.79 24.38
N SER A 187 -60.19 -56.81 23.50
CA SER A 187 -59.32 -56.88 22.34
C SER A 187 -58.35 -55.69 22.33
N PRO A 188 -57.28 -55.70 21.50
CA PRO A 188 -56.42 -54.52 21.35
C PRO A 188 -57.18 -53.23 20.96
N ASP A 189 -58.34 -53.34 20.28
CA ASP A 189 -59.19 -52.18 19.95
C ASP A 189 -59.89 -51.56 21.16
N ASP A 190 -59.99 -52.30 22.27
CA ASP A 190 -60.51 -51.81 23.53
C ASP A 190 -59.47 -51.00 24.33
N ASN A 191 -58.20 -50.98 23.90
CA ASN A 191 -57.16 -50.19 24.55
C ASN A 191 -57.54 -48.70 24.60
N GLY A 192 -57.24 -48.07 25.73
CA GLY A 192 -57.60 -46.68 25.97
C GLY A 192 -57.78 -46.35 27.45
N VAL A 193 -58.06 -45.07 27.72
CA VAL A 193 -58.24 -44.53 29.07
C VAL A 193 -59.72 -44.46 29.42
N TYR A 194 -60.12 -45.20 30.45
CA TYR A 194 -61.48 -45.30 30.95
C TYR A 194 -61.69 -44.45 32.21
N TYR A 195 -62.75 -43.64 32.20
CA TYR A 195 -63.13 -42.81 33.34
C TYR A 195 -64.65 -42.71 33.49
N CYS A 196 -65.12 -42.39 34.70
CA CYS A 196 -66.54 -42.25 34.97
C CYS A 196 -66.86 -40.85 35.52
N CYS A 197 -68.03 -40.32 35.20
CA CYS A 197 -68.53 -39.09 35.80
C CYS A 197 -69.89 -39.33 36.45
N ALA A 198 -70.08 -38.80 37.65
CA ALA A 198 -71.29 -38.98 38.43
C ALA A 198 -71.97 -37.65 38.78
N LYS A 199 -73.29 -37.66 38.83
CA LYS A 199 -74.13 -36.50 39.15
C LYS A 199 -75.16 -36.82 40.21
N ASN A 200 -75.32 -35.93 41.19
CA ASN A 200 -76.46 -35.90 42.11
C ASN A 200 -76.98 -34.47 42.31
N ALA A 201 -77.85 -34.26 43.31
CA ALA A 201 -78.43 -32.95 43.61
C ALA A 201 -77.41 -31.88 44.08
N VAL A 202 -76.21 -32.29 44.50
CA VAL A 202 -75.12 -31.39 44.92
C VAL A 202 -74.36 -30.84 43.72
N GLY A 203 -74.18 -31.66 42.67
CA GLY A 203 -73.42 -31.27 41.49
C GLY A 203 -72.99 -32.47 40.64
N HIS A 204 -71.89 -32.28 39.91
CA HIS A 204 -71.30 -33.27 39.02
C HIS A 204 -69.78 -33.34 39.26
N VAL A 205 -69.23 -34.55 39.37
CA VAL A 205 -67.78 -34.80 39.50
C VAL A 205 -67.39 -35.97 38.60
N CYS A 206 -66.17 -35.96 38.07
CA CYS A 206 -65.57 -37.12 37.39
C CYS A 206 -64.58 -37.82 38.31
N SER A 207 -64.19 -39.04 37.94
CA SER A 207 -63.17 -39.80 38.65
C SER A 207 -61.87 -39.00 38.72
N ASN A 208 -61.24 -39.04 39.88
CA ASN A 208 -59.95 -38.40 40.12
C ASN A 208 -58.78 -39.21 39.53
N ASP A 209 -58.93 -40.54 39.42
CA ASP A 209 -58.00 -41.45 38.76
C ASP A 209 -58.72 -42.34 37.73
N ASN A 210 -58.11 -42.45 36.54
CA ASN A 210 -58.65 -43.17 35.39
C ASN A 210 -57.92 -44.51 35.20
N PHE A 211 -58.56 -45.48 34.56
CA PHE A 211 -57.98 -46.79 34.31
C PHE A 211 -57.51 -46.90 32.85
N THR A 212 -56.26 -47.29 32.61
CA THR A 212 -55.72 -47.46 31.24
C THR A 212 -55.67 -48.94 30.88
N LEU A 213 -56.43 -49.34 29.86
CA LEU A 213 -56.39 -50.69 29.32
C LEU A 213 -55.33 -50.77 28.21
N ASN A 214 -54.38 -51.72 28.34
CA ASN A 214 -53.36 -51.97 27.33
C ASN A 214 -53.12 -53.48 27.13
N ILE A 215 -53.74 -54.03 26.11
CA ILE A 215 -53.64 -55.43 25.71
C ILE A 215 -52.62 -55.54 24.57
N ILE A 216 -51.57 -56.34 24.81
CA ILE A 216 -50.50 -56.61 23.85
C ILE A 216 -50.85 -57.86 23.02
N ASP A 217 -50.79 -57.74 21.69
CA ASP A 217 -50.94 -58.88 20.80
C ASP A 217 -49.58 -59.59 20.61
N LYS A 218 -49.47 -60.82 21.12
CA LYS A 218 -48.25 -61.64 21.07
C LYS A 218 -47.90 -62.16 19.67
N SER A 219 -48.81 -62.04 18.71
CA SER A 219 -48.59 -62.47 17.32
C SER A 219 -47.79 -61.45 16.48
N PHE A 220 -47.56 -60.24 17.01
CA PHE A 220 -46.80 -59.19 16.34
C PHE A 220 -45.32 -59.19 16.77
N PRO A 221 -44.35 -59.00 15.85
CA PRO A 221 -42.93 -58.89 16.19
C PRO A 221 -42.61 -57.70 17.10
N GLN A 222 -41.84 -57.93 18.16
CA GLN A 222 -41.34 -56.88 19.05
C GLN A 222 -39.82 -56.87 19.10
N PRO A 223 -39.16 -55.70 19.01
CA PRO A 223 -37.71 -55.60 19.00
C PRO A 223 -37.11 -55.85 20.40
N VAL A 224 -36.18 -56.80 20.51
CA VAL A 224 -35.44 -57.16 21.74
C VAL A 224 -34.06 -56.50 21.73
N VAL A 225 -33.36 -56.59 20.60
CA VAL A 225 -32.06 -55.92 20.38
C VAL A 225 -32.18 -55.08 19.13
N LYS A 226 -31.91 -53.78 19.26
CA LYS A 226 -31.97 -52.83 18.15
C LYS A 226 -30.56 -52.63 17.58
N PRO A 227 -30.41 -52.51 16.26
CA PRO A 227 -29.12 -52.23 15.66
C PRO A 227 -28.69 -50.79 15.93
N GLU A 228 -27.39 -50.58 16.17
CA GLU A 228 -26.78 -49.28 16.40
C GLU A 228 -25.99 -48.81 15.19
N ASP A 229 -25.81 -47.49 15.04
CA ASP A 229 -24.94 -46.91 14.03
C ASP A 229 -23.49 -47.32 14.26
N LEU A 230 -22.83 -47.80 13.20
CA LEU A 230 -21.45 -48.29 13.26
C LEU A 230 -20.51 -47.39 12.46
N ILE A 231 -19.41 -46.99 13.09
CA ILE A 231 -18.26 -46.35 12.45
C ILE A 231 -17.05 -47.26 12.61
N VAL A 232 -16.55 -47.79 11.50
CA VAL A 232 -15.51 -48.83 11.45
C VAL A 232 -14.34 -48.41 10.56
N ILE A 233 -13.16 -48.98 10.81
CA ILE A 233 -12.00 -48.74 9.95
C ILE A 233 -12.17 -49.53 8.65
N LYS A 234 -11.71 -48.97 7.52
CA LYS A 234 -11.75 -49.64 6.22
C LYS A 234 -11.06 -51.00 6.31
N ASN A 235 -11.73 -52.03 5.81
CA ASN A 235 -11.35 -53.46 5.83
C ASN A 235 -11.56 -54.20 7.16
N GLU A 236 -12.01 -53.53 8.22
CA GLU A 236 -12.43 -54.21 9.46
C GLU A 236 -13.86 -54.75 9.35
N GLU A 237 -14.28 -55.44 10.40
CA GLU A 237 -15.62 -56.03 10.51
C GLU A 237 -16.66 -55.02 11.03
N ALA A 238 -17.92 -55.20 10.61
CA ALA A 238 -19.08 -54.52 11.16
C ALA A 238 -20.17 -55.54 11.50
N LEU A 239 -20.69 -55.48 12.73
CA LEU A 239 -21.70 -56.41 13.24
C LEU A 239 -22.92 -55.66 13.76
N PHE A 240 -23.99 -55.65 12.96
CA PHE A 240 -25.28 -55.10 13.38
C PHE A 240 -26.08 -56.13 14.16
N HIS A 241 -26.35 -55.82 15.43
CA HIS A 241 -27.14 -56.67 16.30
C HIS A 241 -28.63 -56.41 16.10
N CYS A 242 -29.41 -57.43 15.80
CA CYS A 242 -30.86 -57.26 15.64
C CYS A 242 -31.61 -58.54 16.02
N GLN A 243 -32.57 -58.41 16.96
CA GLN A 243 -33.34 -59.54 17.47
C GLN A 243 -34.79 -59.11 17.76
N PHE A 244 -35.74 -60.02 17.51
CA PHE A 244 -37.17 -59.82 17.73
C PHE A 244 -37.79 -61.00 18.48
N THR A 245 -38.97 -60.76 19.09
CA THR A 245 -39.79 -61.79 19.74
C THR A 245 -41.24 -61.74 19.24
N ALA A 246 -41.85 -62.90 18.96
CA ALA A 246 -43.28 -63.09 18.62
C ALA A 246 -43.67 -64.57 18.78
N GLU A 247 -44.98 -64.87 18.84
CA GLU A 247 -45.53 -66.23 18.86
C GLU A 247 -46.40 -66.52 17.62
N PRO A 248 -45.99 -67.44 16.71
CA PRO A 248 -44.66 -68.06 16.55
C PRO A 248 -43.53 -67.06 16.21
N GLN A 249 -42.28 -67.50 16.39
CA GLN A 249 -41.06 -66.68 16.17
C GLN A 249 -41.06 -66.01 14.79
N PRO A 250 -40.73 -64.70 14.70
CA PRO A 250 -40.81 -63.96 13.47
C PRO A 250 -39.60 -64.25 12.56
N THR A 251 -39.80 -64.08 11.27
CA THR A 251 -38.69 -64.11 10.30
C THR A 251 -37.99 -62.75 10.28
N VAL A 252 -36.65 -62.75 10.21
CA VAL A 252 -35.83 -61.53 10.22
C VAL A 252 -35.06 -61.42 8.90
N GLU A 253 -35.24 -60.31 8.21
CA GLU A 253 -34.61 -59.99 6.93
C GLU A 253 -33.82 -58.70 7.06
N TRP A 254 -32.67 -58.62 6.36
CA TRP A 254 -31.88 -57.39 6.27
C TRP A 254 -31.98 -56.78 4.89
N TYR A 255 -32.13 -55.47 4.82
CA TYR A 255 -32.07 -54.68 3.59
C TYR A 255 -30.93 -53.68 3.67
N TYR A 256 -30.23 -53.47 2.55
CA TYR A 256 -29.30 -52.36 2.37
C TYR A 256 -29.98 -51.38 1.41
N GLU A 257 -30.30 -50.19 1.92
CA GLU A 257 -31.20 -49.23 1.30
C GLU A 257 -32.58 -49.83 0.95
N THR A 258 -32.69 -50.44 -0.24
CA THR A 258 -33.91 -51.08 -0.77
C THR A 258 -33.69 -52.53 -1.19
N GLU A 259 -32.44 -53.00 -1.27
CA GLU A 259 -32.11 -54.35 -1.73
C GLU A 259 -32.02 -55.33 -0.57
N LEU A 260 -32.59 -56.53 -0.75
CA LEU A 260 -32.51 -57.61 0.23
C LEU A 260 -31.06 -58.12 0.33
N VAL A 261 -30.53 -58.14 1.56
CA VAL A 261 -29.20 -58.65 1.86
C VAL A 261 -29.27 -60.17 2.00
N ALA A 262 -28.51 -60.86 1.15
CA ALA A 262 -28.36 -62.32 1.20
C ALA A 262 -26.96 -62.71 1.67
N ASN A 263 -26.84 -63.92 2.22
CA ASN A 263 -25.56 -64.51 2.59
C ASN A 263 -24.64 -64.61 1.36
N LYS A 264 -23.49 -63.95 1.43
CA LYS A 264 -22.44 -63.90 0.40
C LYS A 264 -21.08 -64.16 1.06
N SER A 265 -20.00 -64.25 0.27
CA SER A 265 -18.67 -64.59 0.78
C SER A 265 -18.11 -63.66 1.88
N ARG A 266 -18.66 -62.45 2.07
CA ARG A 266 -18.19 -61.46 3.06
C ARG A 266 -19.30 -60.84 3.91
N ILE A 267 -20.56 -61.24 3.70
CA ILE A 267 -21.75 -60.72 4.39
C ILE A 267 -22.58 -61.91 4.84
N PHE A 268 -22.86 -61.99 6.15
CA PHE A 268 -23.53 -63.13 6.77
C PHE A 268 -24.65 -62.65 7.70
N ILE A 269 -25.84 -63.19 7.53
CA ILE A 269 -26.93 -63.12 8.50
C ILE A 269 -26.76 -64.33 9.43
N LEU A 270 -26.51 -64.04 10.71
CA LEU A 270 -26.28 -65.03 11.75
C LEU A 270 -27.61 -65.67 12.19
N SER A 271 -27.54 -66.83 12.85
CA SER A 271 -28.72 -67.58 13.30
C SER A 271 -29.59 -66.82 14.31
N ASN A 272 -29.04 -65.81 14.98
CA ASN A 272 -29.77 -64.93 15.90
C ASN A 272 -30.39 -63.71 15.19
N GLY A 273 -30.31 -63.59 13.87
CA GLY A 273 -30.85 -62.46 13.10
C GLY A 273 -29.90 -61.26 12.91
N SER A 274 -28.69 -61.31 13.46
CA SER A 274 -27.70 -60.22 13.34
C SER A 274 -26.93 -60.26 12.01
N LEU A 275 -26.49 -59.12 11.50
CA LEU A 275 -25.78 -58.98 10.23
C LEU A 275 -24.29 -58.71 10.44
N LEU A 276 -23.43 -59.61 9.94
CA LEU A 276 -21.98 -59.49 9.97
C LEU A 276 -21.42 -59.18 8.58
N ILE A 277 -20.62 -58.12 8.48
CA ILE A 277 -19.82 -57.77 7.32
C ILE A 277 -18.35 -57.91 7.71
N THR A 278 -17.66 -58.90 7.15
CA THR A 278 -16.28 -59.28 7.56
C THR A 278 -15.20 -58.33 7.08
N GLN A 279 -15.45 -57.57 6.00
CA GLN A 279 -14.51 -56.60 5.44
C GLN A 279 -15.26 -55.42 4.84
N VAL A 280 -15.33 -54.32 5.57
CA VAL A 280 -16.04 -53.12 5.15
C VAL A 280 -15.26 -52.35 4.08
N LYS A 281 -15.93 -52.07 2.97
CA LYS A 281 -15.46 -51.23 1.86
C LYS A 281 -16.45 -50.08 1.66
N GLN A 282 -16.08 -49.06 0.87
CA GLN A 282 -16.95 -47.91 0.62
C GLN A 282 -18.35 -48.30 0.14
N ARG A 283 -18.46 -49.31 -0.73
CA ARG A 283 -19.76 -49.83 -1.22
C ARG A 283 -20.65 -50.47 -0.13
N ASN A 284 -20.14 -50.66 1.07
CA ASN A 284 -20.89 -51.19 2.20
C ASN A 284 -21.43 -50.07 3.09
N THR A 285 -21.02 -48.81 2.90
CA THR A 285 -21.53 -47.70 3.72
C THR A 285 -22.93 -47.32 3.29
N GLY A 286 -23.80 -46.97 4.23
CA GLY A 286 -25.17 -46.58 3.96
C GLY A 286 -26.13 -47.08 5.02
N GLN A 287 -27.42 -47.03 4.71
CA GLN A 287 -28.47 -47.38 5.65
C GLN A 287 -28.86 -48.86 5.53
N TYR A 288 -28.84 -49.56 6.66
CA TYR A 288 -29.27 -50.94 6.79
C TYR A 288 -30.60 -50.99 7.55
N LYS A 289 -31.53 -51.80 7.06
CA LYS A 289 -32.85 -52.01 7.67
C LYS A 289 -33.01 -53.46 8.10
N CYS A 290 -33.28 -53.68 9.37
CA CYS A 290 -33.63 -54.98 9.91
C CYS A 290 -35.16 -55.08 10.02
N VAL A 291 -35.76 -55.98 9.27
CA VAL A 291 -37.21 -56.11 9.11
C VAL A 291 -37.68 -57.44 9.68
N ALA A 292 -38.57 -57.41 10.65
CA ALA A 292 -39.22 -58.60 11.19
C ALA A 292 -40.64 -58.76 10.68
N ARG A 293 -40.98 -59.98 10.23
CA ARG A 293 -42.31 -60.36 9.77
C ARG A 293 -42.86 -61.48 10.65
N GLY A 294 -43.96 -61.17 11.33
CA GLY A 294 -44.73 -62.13 12.14
C GLY A 294 -45.89 -62.74 11.35
N PRO A 295 -46.65 -63.67 11.97
CA PRO A 295 -47.82 -64.32 11.37
C PRO A 295 -48.99 -63.34 11.10
N HIS A 296 -49.12 -62.28 11.90
CA HIS A 296 -50.16 -61.25 11.75
C HIS A 296 -49.55 -59.85 11.93
N GLY A 297 -50.17 -58.85 11.29
CA GLY A 297 -49.75 -57.45 11.39
C GLY A 297 -48.75 -56.96 10.33
N PRO A 298 -48.48 -55.64 10.29
CA PRO A 298 -47.46 -55.08 9.42
C PRO A 298 -46.04 -55.45 9.93
N PRO A 299 -45.04 -55.50 9.04
CA PRO A 299 -43.65 -55.75 9.44
C PRO A 299 -43.11 -54.64 10.33
N VAL A 300 -42.23 -55.01 11.27
CA VAL A 300 -41.50 -54.04 12.11
C VAL A 300 -40.11 -53.81 11.53
N THR A 301 -39.79 -52.56 11.21
CA THR A 301 -38.52 -52.15 10.61
C THR A 301 -37.69 -51.34 11.61
N LEU A 302 -36.43 -51.72 11.78
CA LEU A 302 -35.40 -50.98 12.52
C LEU A 302 -34.30 -50.55 11.55
N GLU A 303 -33.68 -49.40 11.80
CA GLU A 303 -32.66 -48.84 10.90
C GLU A 303 -31.37 -48.53 11.65
N ALA A 304 -30.24 -48.73 10.98
CA ALA A 304 -28.90 -48.32 11.45
C ALA A 304 -28.01 -48.00 10.25
N SER A 305 -27.01 -47.15 10.44
CA SER A 305 -26.07 -46.74 9.40
C SER A 305 -24.69 -47.37 9.59
N LEU A 306 -24.03 -47.67 8.47
CA LEU A 306 -22.62 -48.04 8.43
C LEU A 306 -21.82 -46.91 7.77
N GLN A 307 -20.84 -46.38 8.46
CA GLN A 307 -19.91 -45.40 7.92
C GLN A 307 -18.46 -45.85 8.13
N ILE A 308 -17.56 -45.41 7.26
CA ILE A 308 -16.12 -45.69 7.38
C ILE A 308 -15.49 -44.53 8.15
N ALA A 309 -14.61 -44.86 9.10
CA ALA A 309 -13.85 -43.86 9.82
C ALA A 309 -12.95 -43.07 8.86
N GLU A 310 -12.99 -41.75 8.95
CA GLU A 310 -12.20 -40.83 8.14
C GLU A 310 -11.65 -39.67 8.96
N ILE A 311 -10.51 -39.12 8.54
CA ILE A 311 -9.92 -37.92 9.13
C ILE A 311 -9.22 -37.12 8.02
N GLU A 312 -9.57 -35.85 7.90
CA GLU A 312 -8.98 -34.95 6.91
C GLU A 312 -7.52 -34.59 7.25
N GLU A 313 -6.75 -34.18 6.24
CA GLU A 313 -5.42 -33.65 6.45
C GLU A 313 -5.47 -32.31 7.18
N MET A 314 -4.54 -32.12 8.12
CA MET A 314 -4.39 -30.83 8.79
C MET A 314 -3.60 -29.85 7.91
N MET A 315 -3.79 -28.55 8.17
CA MET A 315 -3.07 -27.50 7.43
C MET A 315 -1.55 -27.64 7.57
N PRO A 316 -0.78 -27.15 6.58
CA PRO A 316 0.69 -27.19 6.63
C PRO A 316 1.26 -26.40 7.81
N LYS A 317 2.57 -26.60 8.04
CA LYS A 317 3.33 -25.95 9.10
C LYS A 317 3.08 -24.43 9.16
N GLN A 318 2.90 -23.90 10.36
CA GLN A 318 2.72 -22.47 10.62
C GLN A 318 3.88 -21.91 11.43
N SER A 319 4.08 -20.60 11.36
CA SER A 319 5.03 -19.88 12.19
C SER A 319 4.35 -18.67 12.83
N ARG A 320 4.61 -18.42 14.11
CA ARG A 320 4.07 -17.30 14.88
C ARG A 320 5.20 -16.61 15.65
N VAL A 321 5.19 -15.28 15.63
CA VAL A 321 6.08 -14.46 16.44
C VAL A 321 5.25 -13.83 17.54
N PHE A 322 5.68 -14.00 18.78
CA PHE A 322 5.07 -13.39 19.96
C PHE A 322 6.00 -12.36 20.56
N THR A 323 5.47 -11.41 21.31
CA THR A 323 6.29 -10.49 22.09
C THR A 323 6.52 -11.10 23.47
N ALA A 324 7.72 -10.99 24.05
CA ALA A 324 7.97 -11.42 25.43
C ALA A 324 7.08 -10.66 26.42
N ASP A 325 6.73 -11.32 27.52
CA ASP A 325 5.88 -10.79 28.59
C ASP A 325 4.41 -10.51 28.17
N SER A 326 3.91 -11.16 27.10
CA SER A 326 2.52 -11.05 26.62
C SER A 326 1.70 -12.32 26.90
N LEU A 327 0.37 -12.18 26.86
CA LEU A 327 -0.58 -13.30 26.88
C LEU A 327 -0.90 -13.67 25.43
N GLU A 328 -0.57 -14.89 25.02
CA GLU A 328 -0.80 -15.36 23.65
C GLU A 328 -1.64 -16.63 23.63
N ARG A 329 -2.46 -16.77 22.60
CA ARG A 329 -3.35 -17.91 22.38
C ARG A 329 -3.25 -18.37 20.94
N VAL A 330 -2.99 -19.65 20.73
CA VAL A 330 -3.00 -20.27 19.41
C VAL A 330 -4.00 -21.40 19.38
N THR A 331 -5.06 -21.21 18.61
CA THR A 331 -6.08 -22.23 18.39
C THR A 331 -5.61 -23.22 17.33
N CYS A 332 -5.63 -24.52 17.67
CA CYS A 332 -5.52 -25.57 16.67
C CYS A 332 -6.84 -25.70 15.92
N ARG A 333 -6.80 -25.65 14.58
CA ARG A 333 -7.97 -25.96 13.77
C ARG A 333 -8.08 -27.47 13.63
N ALA A 334 -8.98 -28.06 14.41
CA ALA A 334 -9.28 -29.49 14.32
C ALA A 334 -9.73 -29.84 12.88
N PRO A 335 -9.17 -30.90 12.26
CA PRO A 335 -9.65 -31.37 10.97
C PRO A 335 -11.06 -31.98 11.13
N HIS A 336 -11.85 -32.00 10.07
CA HIS A 336 -13.07 -32.80 10.08
C HIS A 336 -12.70 -34.28 10.13
N GLY A 337 -13.44 -35.05 10.90
CA GLY A 337 -13.26 -36.49 11.00
C GLY A 337 -14.49 -37.16 11.56
N LEU A 338 -14.66 -38.43 11.21
CA LEU A 338 -15.72 -39.30 11.67
C LEU A 338 -15.11 -40.56 12.31
N PRO A 339 -15.29 -40.82 13.61
CA PRO A 339 -15.88 -39.93 14.61
C PRO A 339 -15.05 -38.65 14.81
N GLU A 340 -15.61 -37.65 15.50
CA GLU A 340 -14.89 -36.40 15.80
C GLU A 340 -13.53 -36.69 16.46
N PRO A 341 -12.42 -36.08 15.98
CA PRO A 341 -11.10 -36.37 16.50
C PRO A 341 -10.82 -35.70 17.86
N GLU A 342 -10.10 -36.42 18.74
CA GLU A 342 -9.48 -35.84 19.94
C GLU A 342 -8.29 -34.98 19.50
N VAL A 343 -8.16 -33.77 20.07
CA VAL A 343 -7.12 -32.82 19.71
C VAL A 343 -6.26 -32.43 20.92
N TRP A 344 -4.94 -32.48 20.76
CA TRP A 344 -3.99 -32.05 21.80
C TRP A 344 -2.73 -31.41 21.24
N TRP A 345 -2.02 -30.67 22.08
CA TRP A 345 -0.74 -30.05 21.76
C TRP A 345 0.41 -30.81 22.41
N GLU A 346 1.52 -30.91 21.68
CA GLU A 346 2.79 -31.41 22.19
C GLU A 346 3.92 -30.40 21.98
N HIS A 347 4.87 -30.39 22.91
CA HIS A 347 6.11 -29.63 22.84
C HIS A 347 7.26 -30.54 23.28
N ALA A 348 8.35 -30.57 22.51
CA ALA A 348 9.50 -31.45 22.78
C ALA A 348 9.13 -32.93 23.01
N GLY A 349 8.10 -33.42 22.30
CA GLY A 349 7.61 -34.80 22.41
C GLY A 349 6.77 -35.12 23.66
N GLN A 350 6.37 -34.10 24.44
CA GLN A 350 5.50 -34.26 25.60
C GLN A 350 4.19 -33.48 25.43
N ARG A 351 3.08 -34.03 25.94
CA ARG A 351 1.79 -33.32 25.95
C ARG A 351 1.89 -32.05 26.78
N VAL A 352 1.38 -30.95 26.22
CA VAL A 352 1.29 -29.66 26.94
C VAL A 352 0.28 -29.83 28.10
N PRO A 353 0.63 -29.42 29.32
CA PRO A 353 -0.24 -29.59 30.49
C PRO A 353 -1.50 -28.70 30.42
N ALA A 354 -2.54 -29.06 31.16
CA ALA A 354 -3.76 -28.24 31.27
C ALA A 354 -3.57 -26.98 32.15
N GLU A 355 -2.53 -26.97 32.98
CA GLU A 355 -2.22 -25.91 33.93
C GLU A 355 -0.76 -25.44 33.79
N GLY A 356 -0.46 -24.28 34.37
CA GLY A 356 0.87 -23.65 34.28
C GLY A 356 0.93 -22.49 33.30
N ARG A 357 2.15 -22.01 33.05
CA ARG A 357 2.44 -20.81 32.23
C ARG A 357 2.20 -21.05 30.74
N VAL A 358 2.68 -22.19 30.22
CA VAL A 358 2.39 -22.70 28.88
C VAL A 358 1.46 -23.88 29.05
N ARG A 359 0.20 -23.75 28.62
CA ARG A 359 -0.85 -24.72 28.89
C ARG A 359 -1.83 -24.88 27.74
N GLN A 360 -2.52 -26.01 27.69
CA GLN A 360 -3.62 -26.25 26.76
C GLN A 360 -4.98 -26.06 27.46
N MET A 361 -5.90 -25.36 26.81
CA MET A 361 -7.30 -25.26 27.23
C MET A 361 -8.21 -25.49 26.03
N GLY A 362 -8.86 -26.66 25.97
CA GLY A 362 -9.59 -27.10 24.78
C GLY A 362 -8.65 -27.20 23.56
N LEU A 363 -8.94 -26.45 22.50
CA LEU A 363 -8.12 -26.39 21.28
C LEU A 363 -7.01 -25.33 21.33
N GLU A 364 -6.97 -24.49 22.38
CA GLU A 364 -6.02 -23.38 22.49
C GLU A 364 -4.75 -23.77 23.23
N LEU A 365 -3.60 -23.45 22.65
CA LEU A 365 -2.31 -23.36 23.31
C LEU A 365 -2.13 -21.94 23.85
N ILE A 366 -1.95 -21.81 25.16
CA ILE A 366 -1.93 -20.52 25.86
C ILE A 366 -0.56 -20.30 26.52
N PHE A 367 0.00 -19.11 26.32
CA PHE A 367 1.23 -18.63 26.96
C PHE A 367 0.89 -17.45 27.85
N SER A 368 1.15 -17.53 29.16
CA SER A 368 0.73 -16.51 30.13
C SER A 368 1.72 -16.34 31.29
N PRO A 369 2.78 -15.52 31.16
CA PRO A 369 3.20 -14.82 29.95
C PRO A 369 4.19 -15.62 29.09
N THR A 370 4.40 -15.15 27.87
CA THR A 370 5.46 -15.60 26.94
C THR A 370 6.85 -15.25 27.46
N ARG A 371 7.81 -16.16 27.27
CA ARG A 371 9.23 -16.02 27.60
C ARG A 371 10.10 -16.48 26.44
N GLY A 372 11.33 -15.98 26.36
CA GLY A 372 12.28 -16.38 25.30
C GLY A 372 12.46 -17.90 25.17
N GLU A 373 12.44 -18.61 26.30
CA GLU A 373 12.54 -20.08 26.40
C GLU A 373 11.36 -20.84 25.77
N ASP A 374 10.22 -20.18 25.53
CA ASP A 374 9.06 -20.79 24.88
C ASP A 374 9.22 -20.90 23.36
N SER A 375 10.30 -20.34 22.81
CA SER A 375 10.57 -20.46 21.39
C SER A 375 10.86 -21.92 21.04
N GLY A 376 10.17 -22.44 20.02
CA GLY A 376 10.32 -23.83 19.63
C GLY A 376 9.16 -24.31 18.77
N THR A 377 9.19 -25.60 18.43
CA THR A 377 8.13 -26.23 17.64
C THR A 377 7.11 -26.89 18.57
N TYR A 378 5.87 -26.44 18.46
CA TYR A 378 4.69 -27.05 19.06
C TYR A 378 3.94 -27.82 17.99
N THR A 379 3.42 -28.99 18.30
CA THR A 379 2.69 -29.81 17.33
C THR A 379 1.27 -30.02 17.85
N CYS A 380 0.28 -29.59 17.08
CA CYS A 380 -1.10 -29.99 17.34
C CYS A 380 -1.35 -31.34 16.68
N PHE A 381 -1.89 -32.29 17.44
CA PHE A 381 -2.31 -33.60 16.98
C PHE A 381 -3.82 -33.69 17.00
N ALA A 382 -4.37 -34.37 16.00
CA ALA A 382 -5.78 -34.76 15.93
C ALA A 382 -5.87 -36.26 15.65
N GLN A 383 -6.61 -37.01 16.46
CA GLN A 383 -6.72 -38.46 16.31
C GLN A 383 -8.15 -38.95 16.45
N ASN A 384 -8.58 -39.82 15.53
CA ASN A 384 -9.79 -40.62 15.67
C ASN A 384 -9.52 -42.07 15.25
N LYS A 385 -10.58 -42.87 15.07
CA LYS A 385 -10.48 -44.27 14.62
C LYS A 385 -9.75 -44.43 13.28
N ALA A 386 -9.78 -43.44 12.39
CA ALA A 386 -9.13 -43.51 11.08
C ALA A 386 -7.61 -43.33 11.14
N GLY A 387 -7.10 -42.68 12.19
CA GLY A 387 -5.68 -42.45 12.39
C GLY A 387 -5.37 -41.12 13.05
N GLN A 388 -4.08 -40.75 13.04
CA GLN A 388 -3.57 -39.52 13.63
C GLN A 388 -3.05 -38.57 12.55
N LYS A 389 -3.38 -37.29 12.67
CA LYS A 389 -2.89 -36.19 11.85
C LYS A 389 -2.21 -35.15 12.74
N LYS A 390 -1.28 -34.39 12.16
CA LYS A 390 -0.50 -33.39 12.89
C LYS A 390 -0.33 -32.09 12.12
N GLN A 391 -0.27 -30.99 12.86
CA GLN A 391 0.09 -29.67 12.37
C GLN A 391 1.21 -29.08 13.23
N GLU A 392 2.32 -28.71 12.59
CA GLU A 392 3.46 -28.09 13.28
C GLU A 392 3.30 -26.56 13.34
N LEU A 393 3.61 -25.99 14.50
CA LEU A 393 3.62 -24.57 14.81
C LEU A 393 5.01 -24.20 15.33
N THR A 394 5.74 -23.36 14.60
CA THR A 394 6.99 -22.78 15.07
C THR A 394 6.69 -21.47 15.80
N VAL A 395 6.94 -21.42 17.10
CA VAL A 395 6.80 -20.22 17.95
C VAL A 395 8.17 -19.56 18.09
N THR A 396 8.23 -18.25 17.86
CA THR A 396 9.40 -17.41 18.16
C THR A 396 8.96 -16.32 19.13
N VAL A 397 9.52 -16.28 20.34
CA VAL A 397 9.24 -15.21 21.29
C VAL A 397 10.28 -14.12 21.13
N ALA A 398 9.84 -12.98 20.60
CA ALA A 398 10.64 -11.80 20.38
C ALA A 398 11.01 -11.15 21.72
N THR A 399 12.29 -10.86 21.93
CA THR A 399 12.81 -10.15 23.10
C THR A 399 13.18 -8.72 22.74
N LYS A 400 13.09 -7.80 23.69
CA LYS A 400 13.56 -6.43 23.48
C LYS A 400 15.07 -6.43 23.21
N PRO A 401 15.57 -5.56 22.31
CA PRO A 401 17.00 -5.46 22.08
C PRO A 401 17.75 -4.98 23.31
N GLU A 402 18.97 -5.49 23.52
CA GLU A 402 19.90 -5.05 24.57
C GLU A 402 21.25 -4.69 23.96
N TRP A 403 21.84 -3.56 24.39
CA TRP A 403 23.13 -3.09 23.86
C TRP A 403 24.26 -4.08 24.15
N ILE A 404 25.00 -4.46 23.12
CA ILE A 404 26.35 -5.03 23.23
C ILE A 404 27.37 -3.90 23.07
N GLN A 405 27.22 -3.11 22.00
CA GLN A 405 28.07 -1.97 21.70
C GLN A 405 27.23 -0.82 21.16
N LYS A 406 27.11 0.24 21.95
CA LYS A 406 26.40 1.46 21.56
C LYS A 406 27.29 2.36 20.69
N PRO A 407 26.71 3.18 19.80
CA PRO A 407 27.45 4.19 19.07
C PRO A 407 28.06 5.23 20.01
N VAL A 408 29.26 5.70 19.68
CA VAL A 408 30.01 6.70 20.43
C VAL A 408 30.58 7.76 19.50
N ASP A 409 30.76 8.97 20.02
CA ASP A 409 31.37 10.07 19.28
C ASP A 409 32.72 9.64 18.71
N SER A 410 32.93 9.87 17.42
CA SER A 410 34.03 9.29 16.66
C SER A 410 34.72 10.33 15.80
N GLN A 411 36.04 10.28 15.75
CA GLN A 411 36.86 11.10 14.85
C GLN A 411 37.27 10.26 13.64
N LEU A 412 36.90 10.71 12.44
CA LEU A 412 37.14 9.99 11.19
C LEU A 412 38.01 10.83 10.26
N GLU A 413 38.91 10.21 9.49
CA GLU A 413 39.82 10.91 8.59
C GLU A 413 39.24 11.04 7.18
N GLU A 414 39.27 12.25 6.61
CA GLU A 414 38.83 12.50 5.23
C GLU A 414 39.57 11.57 4.23
N GLY A 415 38.87 10.98 3.26
CA GLY A 415 39.43 10.09 2.25
C GLY A 415 39.71 8.65 2.71
N ARG A 416 39.38 8.29 3.96
CA ARG A 416 39.49 6.92 4.50
C ARG A 416 38.12 6.37 4.83
N ALA A 417 38.03 5.05 5.02
CA ALA A 417 36.80 4.43 5.49
C ALA A 417 36.61 4.67 6.99
N GLY A 418 35.39 5.01 7.41
CA GLY A 418 35.00 5.21 8.80
C GLY A 418 33.99 4.17 9.29
N TYR A 419 33.94 3.89 10.59
CA TYR A 419 33.08 2.87 11.18
C TYR A 419 32.34 3.41 12.40
N LEU A 420 31.03 3.15 12.46
CA LEU A 420 30.17 3.46 13.60
C LEU A 420 29.44 2.19 14.04
N HIS A 421 29.52 1.85 15.32
CA HIS A 421 29.01 0.57 15.84
C HIS A 421 27.64 0.71 16.49
N CYS A 422 26.75 -0.25 16.26
CA CYS A 422 25.43 -0.33 16.87
C CYS A 422 25.01 -1.79 17.06
N HIS A 423 25.76 -2.50 17.90
CA HIS A 423 25.55 -3.93 18.11
C HIS A 423 24.57 -4.13 19.27
N ALA A 424 23.51 -4.90 19.02
CA ALA A 424 22.54 -5.27 20.02
C ALA A 424 22.20 -6.77 19.91
N ARG A 425 21.88 -7.40 21.03
CA ARG A 425 21.35 -8.78 21.05
C ARG A 425 19.84 -8.75 21.22
N ALA A 426 19.16 -9.62 20.48
CA ALA A 426 17.74 -9.94 20.67
C ALA A 426 17.43 -11.27 19.97
N THR A 427 16.28 -11.86 20.30
CA THR A 427 15.64 -12.91 19.51
C THR A 427 14.39 -12.31 18.88
N PRO A 428 14.13 -12.43 17.57
CA PRO A 428 15.14 -12.69 16.53
C PRO A 428 16.21 -11.58 16.50
N GLU A 429 17.27 -11.76 15.71
CA GLU A 429 18.30 -10.72 15.56
C GLU A 429 17.66 -9.36 15.21
N PRO A 430 18.04 -8.28 15.89
CA PRO A 430 17.34 -7.02 15.74
C PRO A 430 17.68 -6.35 14.41
N GLN A 431 16.67 -5.77 13.77
CA GLN A 431 16.87 -4.95 12.59
C GLN A 431 17.51 -3.63 13.00
N VAL A 432 18.66 -3.31 12.42
CA VAL A 432 19.39 -2.07 12.69
C VAL A 432 19.20 -1.08 11.55
N THR A 433 18.76 0.12 11.90
CA THR A 433 18.60 1.25 10.98
C THR A 433 19.46 2.41 11.45
N TRP A 434 20.28 2.92 10.56
CA TRP A 434 21.06 4.13 10.81
C TRP A 434 20.41 5.35 10.19
N TYR A 435 20.58 6.48 10.86
CA TYR A 435 20.12 7.78 10.40
C TYR A 435 21.28 8.76 10.44
N ARG A 436 21.30 9.65 9.46
CA ARG A 436 22.20 10.79 9.37
C ARG A 436 21.34 12.05 9.43
N ASN A 437 21.57 12.92 10.41
CA ASN A 437 20.76 14.12 10.62
C ASN A 437 19.25 13.82 10.67
N MET A 438 18.85 12.78 11.40
CA MET A 438 17.46 12.30 11.53
C MET A 438 16.81 11.70 10.27
N GLN A 439 17.52 11.62 9.14
CA GLN A 439 17.03 10.93 7.94
C GLN A 439 17.62 9.52 7.83
N PRO A 440 16.82 8.50 7.48
CA PRO A 440 17.30 7.13 7.37
C PRO A 440 18.31 6.99 6.23
N ILE A 441 19.40 6.30 6.49
CA ILE A 441 20.40 5.97 5.47
C ILE A 441 19.84 4.80 4.63
N SER A 442 19.70 5.02 3.32
CA SER A 442 19.19 4.00 2.40
C SER A 442 20.18 2.83 2.27
N ALA A 443 19.66 1.61 2.21
CA ALA A 443 20.48 0.41 1.97
C ALA A 443 21.09 0.36 0.55
N GLU A 444 20.55 1.14 -0.39
CA GLU A 444 21.06 1.26 -1.77
C GLU A 444 22.16 2.32 -1.91
N ASP A 445 22.40 3.10 -0.86
CA ASP A 445 23.44 4.12 -0.87
C ASP A 445 24.83 3.46 -0.86
N VAL A 446 25.49 3.46 -2.02
CA VAL A 446 26.84 2.91 -2.21
C VAL A 446 27.91 3.60 -1.36
N ARG A 447 27.65 4.77 -0.75
CA ARG A 447 28.56 5.38 0.21
C ARG A 447 28.62 4.62 1.53
N PHE A 448 27.49 4.04 1.94
CA PHE A 448 27.37 3.36 3.23
C PHE A 448 27.31 1.85 3.06
N LYS A 449 27.88 1.13 4.02
CA LYS A 449 27.73 -0.31 4.08
C LYS A 449 27.32 -0.71 5.49
N LEU A 450 26.12 -1.26 5.62
CA LEU A 450 25.63 -1.84 6.87
C LEU A 450 26.08 -3.30 6.97
N PHE A 451 26.71 -3.66 8.08
CA PHE A 451 27.05 -5.04 8.41
C PHE A 451 25.95 -5.68 9.25
N SER A 452 25.88 -7.02 9.24
CA SER A 452 24.86 -7.80 9.98
C SER A 452 24.88 -7.52 11.49
N ASN A 453 26.05 -7.21 12.07
CA ASN A 453 26.17 -6.82 13.47
C ASN A 453 25.66 -5.40 13.78
N GLY A 454 25.15 -4.66 12.79
CA GLY A 454 24.67 -3.28 12.96
C GLY A 454 25.74 -2.20 12.81
N THR A 455 26.98 -2.54 12.43
CA THR A 455 28.02 -1.54 12.14
C THR A 455 27.74 -0.84 10.82
N LEU A 456 27.73 0.50 10.84
CA LEU A 456 27.74 1.32 9.64
C LEU A 456 29.18 1.64 9.23
N ARG A 457 29.56 1.29 8.01
CA ARG A 457 30.79 1.77 7.37
C ARG A 457 30.48 2.91 6.42
N ILE A 458 31.22 4.00 6.55
CA ILE A 458 31.32 5.07 5.56
C ILE A 458 32.50 4.70 4.65
N ASN A 459 32.25 4.45 3.36
CA ASN A 459 33.27 3.90 2.46
C ASN A 459 34.40 4.89 2.19
N ASN A 460 34.05 6.17 1.97
CA ASN A 460 34.96 7.28 1.79
C ASN A 460 34.45 8.47 2.61
N VAL A 461 35.11 8.77 3.74
CA VAL A 461 34.72 9.85 4.65
C VAL A 461 35.03 11.21 4.02
N GLU A 462 34.09 12.13 4.01
CA GLU A 462 34.27 13.50 3.51
C GLU A 462 33.87 14.54 4.57
N VAL A 463 34.27 15.80 4.39
CA VAL A 463 34.11 16.86 5.41
C VAL A 463 32.66 17.00 5.89
N TYR A 464 31.70 16.86 4.98
CA TYR A 464 30.27 16.94 5.30
C TYR A 464 29.71 15.67 5.93
N ASP A 465 30.49 14.60 6.15
CA ASP A 465 30.08 13.49 7.01
C ASP A 465 30.08 13.83 8.49
N GLY A 466 30.59 15.01 8.87
CA GLY A 466 30.60 15.54 10.23
C GLY A 466 29.20 15.89 10.74
N HIS A 467 28.39 14.89 11.06
CA HIS A 467 27.02 15.04 11.53
C HIS A 467 26.73 14.21 12.78
N LEU A 468 25.51 14.42 13.31
CA LEU A 468 24.91 13.52 14.29
C LEU A 468 24.34 12.30 13.55
N TYR A 469 24.84 11.12 13.92
CA TYR A 469 24.30 9.85 13.49
C TYR A 469 23.48 9.26 14.63
N SER A 470 22.35 8.65 14.28
CA SER A 470 21.57 7.87 15.23
C SER A 470 21.38 6.46 14.72
N CYS A 471 21.37 5.51 15.64
CA CYS A 471 21.05 4.14 15.34
C CYS A 471 19.80 3.71 16.10
N GLU A 472 18.87 3.07 15.41
CA GLU A 472 17.71 2.37 15.98
C GLU A 472 17.88 0.86 15.74
N SER A 473 17.88 0.07 16.81
CA SER A 473 17.87 -1.38 16.77
C SER A 473 16.49 -1.86 17.22
N LYS A 474 15.78 -2.62 16.38
CA LYS A 474 14.36 -2.92 16.56
C LYS A 474 14.05 -4.42 16.40
N THR A 475 13.15 -4.90 17.25
CA THR A 475 12.43 -6.19 17.12
C THR A 475 10.93 -5.96 17.31
N GLU A 476 10.10 -6.99 17.10
CA GLU A 476 8.65 -6.94 17.41
C GLU A 476 8.36 -6.58 18.88
N ALA A 477 9.30 -6.89 19.79
CA ALA A 477 9.14 -6.63 21.22
C ALA A 477 9.51 -5.21 21.66
N GLY A 478 10.24 -4.46 20.84
CA GLY A 478 10.63 -3.09 21.15
C GLY A 478 11.83 -2.58 20.37
N LYS A 479 12.36 -1.44 20.79
CA LYS A 479 13.44 -0.74 20.12
C LYS A 479 14.44 -0.09 21.08
N LEU A 480 15.68 0.04 20.64
CA LEU A 480 16.77 0.75 21.31
C LEU A 480 17.35 1.81 20.39
N ASN A 481 17.49 3.03 20.90
CA ASN A 481 17.99 4.16 20.12
C ASN A 481 19.21 4.77 20.81
N ALA A 482 20.23 5.13 20.03
CA ALA A 482 21.42 5.84 20.52
C ALA A 482 21.96 6.78 19.43
N GLN A 483 22.70 7.81 19.86
CA GLN A 483 23.24 8.83 18.97
C GLN A 483 24.74 8.99 19.20
N ALA A 484 25.47 9.35 18.14
CA ALA A 484 26.88 9.64 18.17
C ALA A 484 27.22 10.76 17.17
N ARG A 485 28.10 11.68 17.57
CA ARG A 485 28.61 12.74 16.72
C ARG A 485 29.88 12.30 16.01
N VAL A 486 29.91 12.51 14.70
CA VAL A 486 31.10 12.29 13.88
C VAL A 486 31.82 13.62 13.68
N TYR A 487 33.13 13.61 13.94
CA TYR A 487 34.03 14.72 13.64
C TYR A 487 34.96 14.31 12.50
N VAL A 488 34.92 15.02 11.38
CA VAL A 488 35.77 14.71 10.23
C VAL A 488 37.04 15.53 10.29
N LEU A 489 38.17 14.82 10.27
CA LEU A 489 39.49 15.39 10.29
C LEU A 489 39.95 15.63 8.84
N GLU A 490 39.86 16.89 8.40
CA GLU A 490 40.23 17.30 7.04
C GLU A 490 41.68 16.97 6.70
N ARG A 491 41.94 16.53 5.47
CA ARG A 491 43.30 16.31 4.95
C ARG A 491 43.86 17.56 4.30
N LEU A 492 45.19 17.60 4.22
CA LEU A 492 45.90 18.67 3.55
C LEU A 492 45.60 18.62 2.03
N LYS A 493 45.02 19.70 1.49
CA LYS A 493 44.64 19.82 0.07
C LYS A 493 44.75 21.27 -0.42
N PHE A 494 45.09 21.48 -1.69
CA PHE A 494 45.11 22.83 -2.28
C PHE A 494 43.67 23.33 -2.56
N THR A 495 43.40 24.61 -2.28
CA THR A 495 42.08 25.25 -2.49
C THR A 495 42.24 26.72 -2.89
N PRO A 496 42.00 27.10 -4.17
CA PRO A 496 41.71 26.22 -5.30
C PRO A 496 42.94 25.38 -5.70
N THR A 497 42.71 24.29 -6.44
CA THR A 497 43.80 23.52 -7.05
C THR A 497 44.59 24.44 -8.00
N PRO A 498 45.93 24.55 -7.86
CA PRO A 498 46.73 25.42 -8.71
C PRO A 498 46.62 25.00 -10.18
N GLN A 499 46.45 25.97 -11.07
CA GLN A 499 46.50 25.72 -12.50
C GLN A 499 47.91 25.28 -12.88
N ALA A 500 48.04 24.13 -13.56
CA ALA A 500 49.33 23.57 -13.96
C ALA A 500 50.08 24.46 -14.95
N TYR A 501 49.38 25.32 -15.68
CA TYR A 501 49.95 26.29 -16.61
C TYR A 501 49.44 27.68 -16.26
N GLN A 502 50.36 28.63 -16.09
CA GLN A 502 50.03 30.03 -15.91
C GLN A 502 50.85 30.87 -16.87
N CYS A 503 50.29 31.98 -17.34
CA CYS A 503 51.02 32.92 -18.19
C CYS A 503 50.96 34.32 -17.62
N LEU A 504 52.11 35.01 -17.62
CA LEU A 504 52.24 36.39 -17.21
C LEU A 504 52.68 37.26 -18.39
N GLU A 505 52.20 38.50 -18.42
CA GLU A 505 52.53 39.48 -19.46
C GLU A 505 53.95 40.05 -19.26
N LEU A 506 54.75 40.05 -20.32
CA LEU A 506 56.10 40.59 -20.32
C LEU A 506 56.10 42.09 -19.96
N ASN A 507 57.05 42.52 -19.11
CA ASN A 507 57.24 43.89 -18.63
C ASN A 507 56.04 44.46 -17.84
N LYS A 508 55.18 43.59 -17.30
CA LYS A 508 54.10 43.95 -16.36
C LYS A 508 54.33 43.33 -15.00
N GLU A 509 53.57 43.81 -14.02
CA GLU A 509 53.44 43.16 -12.72
C GLU A 509 52.63 41.86 -12.86
N GLY A 510 53.01 40.81 -12.16
CA GLY A 510 52.34 39.51 -12.23
C GLY A 510 52.42 38.72 -10.93
N ASN A 511 51.48 37.79 -10.71
CA ASN A 511 51.42 36.99 -9.48
C ASN A 511 51.15 35.51 -9.80
N LEU A 512 51.86 34.61 -9.12
CA LEU A 512 51.48 33.20 -9.02
C LEU A 512 50.92 32.95 -7.62
N GLN A 513 49.66 32.54 -7.52
CA GLN A 513 49.01 32.30 -6.24
C GLN A 513 48.76 30.82 -5.99
N CYS A 514 48.95 30.39 -4.74
CA CYS A 514 48.64 29.07 -4.26
C CYS A 514 48.09 29.14 -2.83
N SER A 515 47.06 28.34 -2.55
CA SER A 515 46.47 28.24 -1.22
C SER A 515 46.08 26.80 -0.90
N ALA A 516 46.10 26.45 0.39
CA ALA A 516 45.78 25.11 0.86
C ALA A 516 45.03 25.15 2.20
N LYS A 517 44.24 24.11 2.46
CA LYS A 517 43.50 23.88 3.70
C LYS A 517 43.84 22.49 4.26
N GLY A 518 43.64 22.33 5.56
CA GLY A 518 43.83 21.07 6.28
C GLY A 518 43.34 21.19 7.72
N ARG A 519 43.46 20.11 8.51
CA ARG A 519 43.11 20.04 9.93
C ARG A 519 43.75 21.18 10.74
N GLN A 520 45.00 21.49 10.43
CA GLN A 520 45.68 22.70 10.89
C GLN A 520 46.05 23.56 9.69
N THR A 521 45.97 24.88 9.87
CA THR A 521 46.32 25.87 8.84
C THR A 521 47.75 25.59 8.32
N PRO A 522 47.91 25.25 7.03
CA PRO A 522 49.22 24.90 6.50
C PRO A 522 50.06 26.13 6.20
N THR A 523 51.38 25.97 6.30
CA THR A 523 52.35 26.93 5.80
C THR A 523 52.54 26.70 4.31
N ILE A 524 52.43 27.76 3.51
CA ILE A 524 52.57 27.71 2.05
C ILE A 524 53.86 28.40 1.64
N ARG A 525 54.67 27.73 0.82
CA ARG A 525 55.89 28.27 0.23
C ARG A 525 56.05 27.87 -1.22
N TRP A 526 56.72 28.68 -2.02
CA TRP A 526 57.11 28.33 -3.37
C TRP A 526 58.59 27.97 -3.42
N ILE A 527 58.95 27.16 -4.42
CA ILE A 527 60.32 26.88 -4.81
C ILE A 527 60.38 26.79 -6.35
N LYS A 528 61.55 26.99 -6.96
CA LYS A 528 61.76 26.55 -8.35
C LYS A 528 61.86 25.02 -8.39
N THR A 529 61.28 24.40 -9.41
CA THR A 529 61.20 22.93 -9.50
C THR A 529 62.57 22.27 -9.72
N ASP A 530 63.52 22.98 -10.31
CA ASP A 530 64.91 22.56 -10.48
C ASP A 530 65.75 22.69 -9.20
N GLY A 531 65.18 23.22 -8.11
CA GLY A 531 65.84 23.41 -6.83
C GLY A 531 66.67 24.69 -6.73
N SER A 532 66.64 25.57 -7.74
CA SER A 532 67.30 26.88 -7.65
C SER A 532 66.57 27.80 -6.66
N ASP A 533 67.28 28.81 -6.17
CA ASP A 533 66.65 29.86 -5.38
C ASP A 533 65.67 30.68 -6.23
N ILE A 534 64.66 31.24 -5.57
CA ILE A 534 63.73 32.19 -6.18
C ILE A 534 64.50 33.47 -6.52
N PRO A 535 64.35 34.05 -7.73
CA PRO A 535 65.08 35.25 -8.09
C PRO A 535 64.89 36.40 -7.10
N ALA A 536 65.94 37.17 -6.83
CA ALA A 536 65.94 38.20 -5.79
C ALA A 536 64.94 39.35 -6.01
N TRP A 537 64.45 39.52 -7.25
CA TRP A 537 63.43 40.51 -7.63
C TRP A 537 61.98 39.99 -7.54
N VAL A 538 61.78 38.76 -7.06
CA VAL A 538 60.47 38.13 -6.87
C VAL A 538 60.21 37.97 -5.38
N GLU A 539 59.13 38.57 -4.89
CA GLU A 539 58.76 38.52 -3.49
C GLU A 539 57.79 37.37 -3.23
N GLN A 540 58.05 36.55 -2.20
CA GLN A 540 57.11 35.53 -1.75
C GLN A 540 56.39 35.97 -0.47
N ARG A 541 55.06 36.11 -0.51
CA ARG A 541 54.25 36.47 0.66
C ARG A 541 52.97 35.65 0.71
N SER A 542 52.72 34.98 1.85
CA SER A 542 51.45 34.30 2.15
C SER A 542 50.93 33.36 1.05
N GLY A 543 51.81 32.61 0.40
CA GLY A 543 51.45 31.68 -0.69
C GLY A 543 51.37 32.32 -2.09
N THR A 544 51.73 33.59 -2.24
CA THR A 544 51.84 34.28 -3.53
C THR A 544 53.30 34.56 -3.87
N LEU A 545 53.70 34.27 -5.11
CA LEU A 545 54.92 34.83 -5.72
C LEU A 545 54.54 36.07 -6.52
N HIS A 546 55.11 37.20 -6.12
CA HIS A 546 54.87 38.50 -6.67
C HIS A 546 56.06 38.95 -7.52
N PHE A 547 55.81 39.18 -8.81
CA PHE A 547 56.78 39.64 -9.78
C PHE A 547 56.54 41.13 -10.02
N THR A 548 57.43 42.00 -9.51
CA THR A 548 57.32 43.45 -9.70
C THR A 548 57.44 43.85 -11.17
N THR A 549 58.25 43.12 -11.93
CA THR A 549 58.32 43.24 -13.39
C THR A 549 58.68 41.88 -13.97
N VAL A 550 57.78 41.32 -14.78
CA VAL A 550 57.93 40.00 -15.39
C VAL A 550 58.87 40.05 -16.59
N THR A 551 59.85 39.17 -16.60
CA THR A 551 60.88 39.02 -17.65
C THR A 551 60.85 37.61 -18.24
N ARG A 552 61.46 37.41 -19.42
CA ARG A 552 61.53 36.06 -20.03
C ARG A 552 62.30 35.04 -19.19
N ALA A 553 63.20 35.50 -18.31
CA ALA A 553 63.96 34.63 -17.41
C ALA A 553 63.10 34.09 -16.25
N ASP A 554 61.95 34.71 -15.97
CA ASP A 554 61.03 34.25 -14.93
C ASP A 554 60.25 33.00 -15.38
N ALA A 555 60.19 32.71 -16.68
CA ALA A 555 59.57 31.51 -17.21
C ALA A 555 60.24 30.23 -16.65
N GLY A 556 59.43 29.18 -16.47
CA GLY A 556 59.89 27.89 -15.95
C GLY A 556 58.93 27.27 -14.96
N ASN A 557 59.35 26.17 -14.34
CA ASN A 557 58.50 25.41 -13.43
C ASN A 557 58.72 25.86 -11.98
N TYR A 558 57.62 26.18 -11.31
CA TYR A 558 57.57 26.51 -9.90
C TYR A 558 56.76 25.46 -9.17
N THR A 559 57.18 25.08 -7.96
CA THR A 559 56.43 24.15 -7.12
C THR A 559 55.90 24.89 -5.90
N CYS A 560 54.57 24.88 -5.73
CA CYS A 560 53.94 25.29 -4.48
C CYS A 560 53.95 24.12 -3.50
N LEU A 561 54.42 24.37 -2.28
CA LEU A 561 54.49 23.43 -1.18
C LEU A 561 53.57 23.93 -0.06
N ALA A 562 52.60 23.10 0.32
CA ALA A 562 51.81 23.33 1.52
C ALA A 562 52.15 22.26 2.54
N SER A 563 52.44 22.64 3.78
CA SER A 563 52.83 21.70 4.84
C SER A 563 52.33 22.10 6.22
N ASN A 564 52.13 21.11 7.09
CA ASN A 564 51.95 21.30 8.53
C ASN A 564 52.54 20.11 9.32
N SER A 565 52.76 20.30 10.63
CA SER A 565 53.44 19.32 11.48
C SER A 565 52.67 18.01 11.72
N GLN A 566 51.33 18.02 11.54
CA GLN A 566 50.49 16.85 11.78
C GLN A 566 50.15 16.04 10.53
N GLN A 567 50.24 16.64 9.34
CA GLN A 567 49.70 16.07 8.09
C GLN A 567 50.73 15.99 6.96
N GLY A 568 51.97 16.42 7.22
CA GLY A 568 53.06 16.34 6.26
C GLY A 568 53.02 17.48 5.23
N GLU A 569 53.46 17.18 4.01
CA GLU A 569 53.61 18.15 2.91
C GLU A 569 52.90 17.63 1.64
N ILE A 570 52.24 18.54 0.93
CA ILE A 570 51.71 18.32 -0.43
C ILE A 570 52.36 19.32 -1.41
N ARG A 571 52.44 18.92 -2.68
CA ARG A 571 53.16 19.68 -3.73
C ARG A 571 52.30 19.86 -4.98
N ALA A 572 52.40 21.02 -5.63
CA ALA A 572 51.78 21.29 -6.93
C ALA A 572 52.77 22.03 -7.84
N VAL A 573 53.00 21.51 -9.04
CA VAL A 573 53.88 22.13 -10.04
C VAL A 573 53.07 23.04 -10.95
N VAL A 574 53.54 24.26 -11.13
CA VAL A 574 52.99 25.27 -12.03
C VAL A 574 54.07 25.67 -13.03
N GLN A 575 53.79 25.45 -14.30
CA GLN A 575 54.62 25.92 -15.41
C GLN A 575 54.23 27.35 -15.75
N LEU A 576 55.14 28.29 -15.49
CA LEU A 576 54.99 29.69 -15.84
C LEU A 576 55.57 29.96 -17.23
N THR A 577 54.74 30.48 -18.12
CA THR A 577 55.15 31.03 -19.41
C THR A 577 55.11 32.56 -19.35
N VAL A 578 56.04 33.23 -20.03
CA VAL A 578 56.05 34.70 -20.15
C VAL A 578 55.90 35.07 -21.61
N ALA A 579 54.89 35.86 -21.93
CA ALA A 579 54.53 36.22 -23.30
C ALA A 579 54.17 37.70 -23.41
N VAL A 580 54.21 38.23 -24.63
CA VAL A 580 53.60 39.53 -24.93
C VAL A 580 52.14 39.29 -25.25
N TYR A 581 51.25 39.95 -24.52
CA TYR A 581 49.81 39.81 -24.74
C TYR A 581 49.38 40.34 -26.10
N VAL A 582 48.30 39.76 -26.61
CA VAL A 582 47.71 40.13 -27.89
C VAL A 582 47.13 41.55 -27.80
N ALA A 583 47.62 42.42 -28.69
CA ALA A 583 47.13 43.78 -28.87
C ALA A 583 46.81 44.03 -30.35
N PHE A 584 45.70 44.71 -30.64
CA PHE A 584 45.35 45.08 -32.01
C PHE A 584 46.21 46.26 -32.48
N LYS A 585 46.99 46.04 -33.53
CA LYS A 585 47.71 47.09 -34.27
C LYS A 585 46.77 47.87 -35.18
N LEU A 586 45.82 47.17 -35.79
CA LEU A 586 44.78 47.76 -36.63
C LEU A 586 43.47 47.07 -36.30
N LYS A 587 42.49 47.86 -35.85
CA LYS A 587 41.13 47.40 -35.58
C LYS A 587 40.27 47.63 -36.82
N PRO A 588 39.25 46.81 -37.06
CA PRO A 588 38.33 47.05 -38.15
C PRO A 588 37.45 48.25 -37.86
N GLU A 589 37.11 48.96 -38.93
CA GLU A 589 36.23 50.11 -38.89
C GLU A 589 34.92 49.82 -39.63
N ASN A 590 33.87 50.53 -39.26
CA ASN A 590 32.58 50.40 -39.93
C ASN A 590 32.75 50.76 -41.41
N THR A 591 32.37 49.84 -42.29
CA THR A 591 32.65 49.92 -43.73
C THR A 591 31.33 49.89 -44.49
N THR A 592 31.13 50.77 -45.47
CA THR A 592 29.94 50.78 -46.34
C THR A 592 30.34 50.42 -47.77
N VAL A 593 29.69 49.43 -48.38
CA VAL A 593 30.04 48.90 -49.72
C VAL A 593 28.79 48.70 -50.56
N TYR A 594 28.86 48.97 -51.87
CA TYR A 594 27.74 48.73 -52.77
C TYR A 594 27.56 47.22 -53.04
N GLN A 595 26.32 46.79 -53.20
CA GLN A 595 26.00 45.41 -53.57
C GLN A 595 26.80 44.96 -54.82
N GLY A 596 27.33 43.73 -54.78
CA GLY A 596 28.17 43.12 -55.83
C GLY A 596 29.65 43.52 -55.81
N HIS A 597 30.07 44.45 -54.94
CA HIS A 597 31.48 44.82 -54.79
C HIS A 597 32.17 43.99 -53.70
N THR A 598 33.49 44.18 -53.54
CA THR A 598 34.27 43.53 -52.49
C THR A 598 34.42 44.47 -51.29
N ALA A 599 34.13 43.98 -50.08
CA ALA A 599 34.40 44.67 -48.83
C ALA A 599 35.71 44.17 -48.21
N VAL A 600 36.46 45.06 -47.56
CA VAL A 600 37.65 44.69 -46.80
C VAL A 600 37.54 45.23 -45.38
N LEU A 601 37.49 44.34 -44.41
CA LEU A 601 37.51 44.68 -42.99
C LEU A 601 38.94 44.43 -42.47
N HIS A 602 39.63 45.53 -42.16
CA HIS A 602 41.03 45.46 -41.76
C HIS A 602 41.18 44.97 -40.31
N CYS A 603 41.99 43.93 -40.07
CA CYS A 603 42.33 43.54 -38.70
C CYS A 603 43.75 42.99 -38.63
N GLN A 604 44.57 43.57 -37.76
CA GLN A 604 45.93 43.15 -37.50
C GLN A 604 46.19 43.17 -35.99
N ALA A 605 46.80 42.10 -35.48
CA ALA A 605 47.17 41.99 -34.08
C ALA A 605 48.65 41.63 -33.93
N THR A 606 49.25 42.07 -32.83
CA THR A 606 50.63 41.77 -32.41
C THR A 606 50.62 41.04 -31.08
N GLY A 607 51.62 40.21 -30.85
CA GLY A 607 51.82 39.41 -29.65
C GLY A 607 53.04 38.52 -29.86
N ASP A 608 53.58 37.96 -28.79
CA ASP A 608 54.71 37.02 -28.84
C ASP A 608 54.43 35.86 -27.88
N PRO A 609 54.02 34.67 -28.37
CA PRO A 609 54.01 34.26 -29.78
C PRO A 609 53.02 35.03 -30.66
N PRO A 610 53.27 35.11 -32.00
CA PRO A 610 52.39 35.81 -32.94
C PRO A 610 50.92 35.35 -32.82
N PRO A 611 49.96 36.29 -32.72
CA PRO A 611 48.57 35.93 -32.48
C PRO A 611 47.91 35.33 -33.72
N PHE A 612 47.09 34.32 -33.50
CA PHE A 612 46.21 33.76 -34.50
C PHE A 612 44.90 34.56 -34.56
N ILE A 613 44.54 35.04 -35.76
CA ILE A 613 43.36 35.87 -36.00
C ILE A 613 42.23 35.06 -36.64
N GLN A 614 41.01 35.18 -36.14
CA GLN A 614 39.79 34.60 -36.70
C GLN A 614 38.68 35.65 -36.78
N TRP A 615 37.74 35.44 -37.70
CA TRP A 615 36.60 36.33 -37.89
C TRP A 615 35.28 35.63 -37.61
N LYS A 616 34.35 36.36 -37.01
CA LYS A 616 33.05 35.89 -36.58
C LYS A 616 31.96 36.87 -37.05
N LYS A 617 30.87 36.37 -37.63
CA LYS A 617 29.70 37.18 -38.05
C LYS A 617 28.43 36.49 -37.55
N LYS A 618 27.52 37.24 -36.89
CA LYS A 618 26.24 36.71 -36.35
C LYS A 618 26.40 35.37 -35.61
N ASP A 619 27.34 35.34 -34.67
CA ASP A 619 27.69 34.18 -33.85
C ASP A 619 28.35 32.95 -34.51
N LYS A 620 28.67 33.02 -35.80
CA LYS A 620 29.40 31.95 -36.52
C LYS A 620 30.80 32.39 -36.94
N PHE A 621 31.79 31.51 -36.80
CA PHE A 621 33.12 31.71 -37.36
C PHE A 621 33.08 31.61 -38.88
N LEU A 622 33.81 32.48 -39.56
CA LEU A 622 33.88 32.50 -41.02
C LEU A 622 34.99 31.56 -41.49
N GLU A 623 34.63 30.56 -42.29
CA GLU A 623 35.58 29.67 -42.96
C GLU A 623 36.20 30.39 -44.17
N ALA A 624 37.44 30.82 -44.00
CA ALA A 624 38.06 31.81 -44.87
C ALA A 624 38.81 31.24 -46.10
N ASP A 625 38.87 29.91 -46.26
CA ASP A 625 39.71 29.25 -47.29
C ASP A 625 38.93 28.58 -48.43
N LYS A 626 37.58 28.58 -48.42
CA LYS A 626 36.76 27.97 -49.50
C LYS A 626 35.46 28.73 -49.83
N SER A 627 35.35 30.01 -49.49
CA SER A 627 34.13 30.80 -49.73
C SER A 627 34.44 32.21 -50.24
N ARG A 628 33.40 33.01 -50.50
CA ARG A 628 33.51 34.46 -50.79
C ARG A 628 34.11 35.30 -49.66
N PHE A 629 34.32 34.70 -48.47
CA PHE A 629 35.07 35.30 -47.37
C PHE A 629 36.51 34.79 -47.41
N GLN A 630 37.47 35.68 -47.62
CA GLN A 630 38.90 35.38 -47.68
C GLN A 630 39.64 36.10 -46.56
N LYS A 631 40.45 35.38 -45.78
CA LYS A 631 41.31 35.96 -44.75
C LYS A 631 42.68 36.24 -45.36
N MET A 632 43.11 37.49 -45.32
CA MET A 632 44.44 37.88 -45.78
C MET A 632 45.54 37.43 -44.81
N PRO A 633 46.80 37.28 -45.27
CA PRO A 633 47.93 36.95 -44.40
C PRO A 633 48.15 37.92 -43.23
N ASN A 634 47.76 39.19 -43.40
CA ASN A 634 47.82 40.19 -42.33
C ASN A 634 46.67 40.09 -41.31
N GLY A 635 45.69 39.21 -41.53
CA GLY A 635 44.54 38.99 -40.66
C GLY A 635 43.26 39.70 -41.07
N SER A 636 43.29 40.58 -42.06
CA SER A 636 42.10 41.28 -42.57
C SER A 636 41.14 40.31 -43.27
N LEU A 637 39.84 40.58 -43.19
CA LEU A 637 38.81 39.83 -43.89
C LEU A 637 38.42 40.56 -45.17
N VAL A 638 38.45 39.85 -46.29
CA VAL A 638 37.93 40.28 -47.57
C VAL A 638 36.64 39.53 -47.83
N VAL A 639 35.58 40.25 -48.20
CA VAL A 639 34.28 39.69 -48.55
C VAL A 639 34.02 40.03 -50.01
N HIS A 640 34.10 39.06 -50.90
CA HIS A 640 33.80 39.23 -52.32
C HIS A 640 32.29 39.13 -52.58
N ASP A 641 31.84 39.79 -53.66
CA ASP A 641 30.45 39.78 -54.14
C ASP A 641 29.43 40.03 -53.01
N VAL A 642 29.60 41.17 -52.35
CA VAL A 642 28.88 41.53 -51.13
C VAL A 642 27.39 41.69 -51.44
N SER A 643 26.55 40.94 -50.75
CA SER A 643 25.08 40.95 -50.87
C SER A 643 24.43 41.76 -49.74
N MET A 644 23.15 42.12 -49.85
CA MET A 644 22.44 42.82 -48.75
C MET A 644 22.46 42.02 -47.42
N GLU A 645 22.58 40.69 -47.50
CA GLU A 645 22.71 39.76 -46.36
C GLU A 645 24.09 39.83 -45.69
N ASP A 646 25.04 40.51 -46.33
CA ASP A 646 26.36 40.77 -45.80
C ASP A 646 26.43 41.87 -44.79
N THR A 647 25.37 42.67 -44.70
CA THR A 647 25.22 43.70 -43.67
C THR A 647 25.21 43.08 -42.27
N GLY A 648 25.96 43.69 -41.37
CA GLY A 648 25.95 43.39 -39.94
C GLY A 648 27.34 43.39 -39.30
N SER A 649 27.37 43.01 -38.02
CA SER A 649 28.58 43.05 -37.22
C SER A 649 29.54 41.90 -37.52
N TYR A 650 30.80 42.24 -37.78
CA TYR A 650 31.92 41.32 -37.94
C TYR A 650 32.89 41.54 -36.79
N THR A 651 33.21 40.47 -36.06
CA THR A 651 34.12 40.47 -34.93
C THR A 651 35.43 39.81 -35.32
N CYS A 652 36.53 40.55 -35.20
CA CYS A 652 37.88 40.04 -35.28
C CYS A 652 38.33 39.57 -33.90
N ILE A 653 38.79 38.33 -33.80
CA ILE A 653 39.27 37.69 -32.58
C ILE A 653 40.73 37.32 -32.80
N ALA A 654 41.63 37.79 -31.94
CA ALA A 654 43.06 37.53 -32.00
C ALA A 654 43.51 36.87 -30.69
N GLY A 655 44.19 35.72 -30.75
CA GLY A 655 44.63 35.00 -29.56
C GLY A 655 46.03 34.42 -29.71
N ASN A 656 46.79 34.36 -28.62
CA ASN A 656 48.02 33.57 -28.51
C ASN A 656 47.93 32.63 -27.29
N SER A 657 49.03 31.97 -26.95
CA SER A 657 49.09 30.99 -25.85
C SER A 657 48.79 31.57 -24.45
N CYS A 658 48.60 32.89 -24.31
CA CYS A 658 48.49 33.55 -23.02
C CYS A 658 47.24 34.42 -22.85
N ASN A 659 46.73 35.04 -23.91
CA ASN A 659 45.47 35.79 -23.85
C ASN A 659 44.75 35.85 -25.20
N ILE A 660 43.46 36.25 -25.14
CA ILE A 660 42.60 36.48 -26.30
C ILE A 660 42.06 37.91 -26.23
N ALA A 661 42.08 38.62 -27.36
CA ALA A 661 41.49 39.93 -27.55
C ALA A 661 40.49 39.89 -28.71
N HIS A 662 39.43 40.69 -28.65
CA HIS A 662 38.45 40.79 -29.74
C HIS A 662 37.99 42.24 -29.97
N THR A 663 37.53 42.54 -31.19
CA THR A 663 37.02 43.85 -31.60
C THR A 663 36.05 43.67 -32.77
N SER A 664 35.05 44.55 -32.91
CA SER A 664 33.98 44.39 -33.91
C SER A 664 33.77 45.66 -34.72
N ALA A 665 33.30 45.49 -35.97
CA ALA A 665 32.91 46.56 -36.87
C ALA A 665 31.68 46.17 -37.70
N GLU A 666 30.87 47.16 -38.09
CA GLU A 666 29.70 46.97 -38.93
C GLU A 666 30.05 47.07 -40.41
N LEU A 667 29.63 46.09 -41.22
CA LEU A 667 29.59 46.20 -42.67
C LEU A 667 28.19 46.64 -43.07
N TYR A 668 28.07 47.73 -43.83
CA TYR A 668 26.81 48.20 -44.41
C TYR A 668 26.81 47.99 -45.92
N VAL A 669 25.81 47.29 -46.43
CA VAL A 669 25.68 47.04 -47.87
C VAL A 669 24.56 47.91 -48.42
N VAL A 670 24.87 48.71 -49.44
CA VAL A 670 23.94 49.67 -50.04
C VAL A 670 23.65 49.33 -51.50
N GLU A 671 22.41 49.53 -51.92
CA GLU A 671 22.02 49.32 -53.31
C GLU A 671 22.65 50.39 -54.22
N LYS A 672 23.00 50.00 -55.45
CA LYS A 672 23.52 50.93 -56.45
C LYS A 672 22.36 51.84 -56.90
N PRO A 673 22.50 53.18 -56.91
CA PRO A 673 21.38 54.05 -57.26
C PRO A 673 20.92 53.82 -58.71
N VAL A 674 19.62 53.53 -58.88
CA VAL A 674 18.94 53.50 -60.18
C VAL A 674 18.64 54.94 -60.58
N GLN A 675 19.21 55.41 -61.69
CA GLN A 675 18.86 56.72 -62.25
C GLN A 675 17.46 56.65 -62.88
N HIS A 676 16.47 57.20 -62.17
CA HIS A 676 15.18 57.57 -62.77
C HIS A 676 15.07 59.09 -62.86
N SER A 677 14.89 59.55 -64.09
CA SER A 677 14.46 60.89 -64.47
C SER A 677 13.01 61.13 -64.02
N LEU A 678 12.73 62.24 -63.33
CA LEU A 678 11.73 63.25 -63.71
C LEU A 678 11.55 64.32 -62.61
N ALA A 679 11.57 65.55 -63.12
CA ALA A 679 11.05 66.85 -62.71
C ALA A 679 10.20 67.04 -61.43
N ASP A 680 10.58 68.13 -60.77
CA ASP A 680 9.78 69.24 -60.20
C ASP A 680 9.46 69.32 -58.69
N ASP A 681 9.85 70.49 -58.17
CA ASP A 681 9.53 71.22 -56.93
C ASP A 681 9.37 70.49 -55.58
N GLU A 682 10.35 70.69 -54.68
CA GLU A 682 10.15 71.47 -53.44
C GLU A 682 11.46 71.70 -52.65
N LYS A 683 11.46 72.77 -51.85
CA LYS A 683 12.61 73.59 -51.42
C LYS A 683 13.47 73.07 -50.25
N ALA A 684 14.79 73.24 -50.44
CA ALA A 684 15.81 73.78 -49.51
C ALA A 684 16.32 72.95 -48.30
N PRO A 685 17.48 73.30 -47.68
CA PRO A 685 18.74 73.84 -48.22
C PRO A 685 19.99 73.08 -47.70
N TYR A 686 21.18 73.24 -48.30
CA TYR A 686 22.40 73.70 -47.61
C TYR A 686 23.58 73.75 -48.58
N LYS A 687 24.10 74.97 -48.74
CA LYS A 687 25.36 75.31 -49.40
C LYS A 687 26.54 74.83 -48.56
N MET A 688 27.69 74.73 -49.25
CA MET A 688 29.06 74.89 -48.74
C MET A 688 29.82 73.57 -48.53
N ILE A 689 30.59 73.16 -49.55
CA ILE A 689 32.06 73.04 -49.54
C ILE A 689 32.50 72.57 -50.93
N GLN A 690 32.86 73.52 -51.78
CA GLN A 690 33.59 73.27 -53.03
C GLN A 690 34.70 74.32 -53.12
N THR A 691 35.65 74.30 -52.16
CA THR A 691 36.81 75.22 -52.18
C THR A 691 38.05 74.75 -51.37
N ILE A 692 38.19 73.45 -51.05
CA ILE A 692 39.39 72.93 -50.33
C ILE A 692 40.14 71.83 -51.11
N GLY A 693 39.62 71.37 -52.25
CA GLY A 693 40.23 70.28 -53.03
C GLY A 693 41.51 70.63 -53.82
N LEU A 694 41.84 71.92 -53.98
CA LEU A 694 42.93 72.35 -54.86
C LEU A 694 44.24 72.72 -54.13
N SER A 695 44.28 72.74 -52.80
CA SER A 695 45.50 73.02 -52.02
C SER A 695 46.18 71.76 -51.46
N VAL A 696 45.46 70.63 -51.34
CA VAL A 696 46.00 69.38 -50.76
C VAL A 696 46.84 68.61 -51.79
N GLY A 697 46.51 68.68 -53.08
CA GLY A 697 47.25 67.99 -54.15
C GLY A 697 48.70 68.48 -54.33
N ALA A 698 48.94 69.78 -54.14
CA ALA A 698 50.29 70.36 -54.27
C ALA A 698 51.21 70.00 -53.08
N ALA A 699 50.65 69.84 -51.87
CA ALA A 699 51.40 69.46 -50.67
C ALA A 699 51.84 67.99 -50.71
N VAL A 700 51.00 67.10 -51.25
CA VAL A 700 51.31 65.65 -51.36
C VAL A 700 52.41 65.40 -52.39
N ALA A 701 52.42 66.13 -53.52
CA ALA A 701 53.48 66.02 -54.53
C ALA A 701 54.85 66.48 -54.00
N TYR A 702 54.89 67.53 -53.16
CA TYR A 702 56.12 68.03 -52.55
C TYR A 702 56.72 67.04 -51.52
N ILE A 703 55.87 66.38 -50.71
CA ILE A 703 56.31 65.40 -49.72
C ILE A 703 56.90 64.14 -50.38
N ILE A 704 56.34 63.69 -51.50
CA ILE A 704 56.83 62.53 -52.25
C ILE A 704 58.24 62.78 -52.82
N ILE A 705 58.52 63.99 -53.31
CA ILE A 705 59.84 64.38 -53.85
C ILE A 705 60.90 64.43 -52.73
N VAL A 706 60.55 64.97 -51.56
CA VAL A 706 61.46 65.06 -50.40
C VAL A 706 61.79 63.68 -49.83
N LEU A 707 60.79 62.79 -49.70
CA LEU A 707 61.00 61.41 -49.22
C LEU A 707 61.81 60.57 -50.21
N GLY A 708 61.64 60.77 -51.52
CA GLY A 708 62.46 60.14 -52.56
C GLY A 708 63.94 60.54 -52.49
N LEU A 709 64.24 61.82 -52.26
CA LEU A 709 65.62 62.31 -52.09
C LEU A 709 66.26 61.84 -50.77
N MET A 710 65.48 61.71 -49.69
CA MET A 710 65.95 61.14 -48.42
C MET A 710 66.27 59.63 -48.53
N PHE A 711 65.46 58.87 -49.28
CA PHE A 711 65.70 57.45 -49.53
C PHE A 711 66.95 57.23 -50.40
N TYR A 712 67.13 58.05 -51.44
CA TYR A 712 68.33 58.05 -52.29
C TYR A 712 69.61 58.40 -51.51
N CYS A 713 69.56 59.36 -50.58
CA CYS A 713 70.69 59.70 -49.72
C CYS A 713 71.01 58.60 -48.68
N LYS A 714 70.01 57.84 -48.22
CA LYS A 714 70.16 56.73 -47.28
C LYS A 714 70.75 55.48 -47.94
N GLN A 715 70.36 55.18 -49.19
CA GLN A 715 70.87 54.05 -49.96
C GLN A 715 72.34 54.26 -50.41
N ARG A 716 72.74 55.52 -50.67
CA ARG A 716 74.14 55.89 -50.98
C ARG A 716 75.07 55.89 -49.75
N ARG A 717 74.54 55.88 -48.52
CA ARG A 717 75.32 55.85 -47.27
C ARG A 717 75.61 54.42 -46.77
N ASN A 718 74.76 53.46 -47.13
CA ASN A 718 74.93 52.03 -46.80
C ASN A 718 75.84 51.28 -47.79
N ALA A 719 76.04 51.80 -49.01
CA ALA A 719 76.95 51.22 -50.02
C ALA A 719 78.45 51.55 -49.82
N LYS A 720 78.86 52.07 -48.64
CA LYS A 720 80.27 52.44 -48.34
C LYS A 720 80.81 51.90 -47.01
N ARG A 721 80.21 50.88 -46.39
CA ARG A 721 80.64 50.37 -45.07
C ARG A 721 81.02 48.89 -44.96
N LEU A 722 81.11 48.13 -46.05
CA LEU A 722 81.83 46.85 -46.04
C LEU A 722 82.61 46.68 -47.35
N GLN A 723 83.88 47.09 -47.33
CA GLN A 723 84.97 46.59 -48.20
C GLN A 723 86.32 47.08 -47.63
N LYS A 724 86.99 46.20 -46.88
CA LYS A 724 88.43 46.11 -46.51
C LYS A 724 88.54 45.19 -45.28
N GLY A 725 89.19 44.03 -45.25
CA GLY A 725 89.77 43.06 -46.20
C GLY A 725 89.77 41.71 -45.43
N GLU A 726 89.47 40.54 -46.00
CA GLU A 726 90.25 39.71 -46.94
C GLU A 726 91.68 39.38 -46.47
N ASP A 727 91.86 38.14 -46.00
CA ASP A 727 92.65 37.02 -46.59
C ASP A 727 92.54 35.82 -45.63
N GLY A 728 92.38 34.54 -45.99
CA GLY A 728 92.17 33.74 -47.22
C GLY A 728 91.57 32.39 -46.73
N ASP A 729 91.27 31.33 -47.47
CA ASP A 729 91.52 30.82 -48.82
C ASP A 729 90.60 29.55 -48.87
N GLU A 730 89.48 29.51 -49.60
CA GLU A 730 89.25 29.10 -51.00
C GLU A 730 89.25 27.57 -51.33
N ARG A 731 88.19 27.17 -52.07
CA ARG A 731 87.96 26.05 -53.03
C ARG A 731 86.91 25.00 -52.64
N GLU A 732 85.68 25.10 -53.18
CA GLU A 732 85.17 24.78 -54.55
C GLU A 732 84.73 23.29 -54.65
N VAL A 733 83.43 22.93 -54.68
CA VAL A 733 82.34 23.11 -55.67
C VAL A 733 82.27 21.95 -56.67
N GLU A 734 81.07 21.33 -56.72
CA GLU A 734 80.47 20.58 -57.86
C GLU A 734 81.10 19.23 -58.26
N CYS A 735 80.42 18.26 -58.90
CA CYS A 735 79.16 18.24 -59.64
C CYS A 735 78.68 16.77 -59.81
N LEU A 736 77.37 16.65 -60.00
CA LEU A 736 76.61 15.82 -60.96
C LEU A 736 77.06 14.41 -61.42
N ASN A 737 76.03 13.56 -61.41
CA ASN A 737 75.63 12.54 -62.40
C ASN A 737 76.31 11.16 -62.44
N GLY A 738 75.45 10.15 -62.59
CA GLY A 738 75.79 8.85 -63.17
C GLY A 738 74.83 7.76 -62.71
N ASP A 739 73.77 7.51 -63.49
CA ASP A 739 72.98 6.27 -63.43
C ASP A 739 73.87 5.03 -63.55
N VAL A 740 73.41 3.89 -63.03
CA VAL A 740 73.24 2.60 -63.75
C VAL A 740 73.18 1.39 -62.78
N GLN A 741 72.01 0.73 -62.84
CA GLN A 741 71.75 -0.72 -62.84
C GLN A 741 72.07 -1.67 -61.65
N GLN A 742 70.99 -2.39 -61.35
CA GLN A 742 70.85 -3.86 -61.28
C GLN A 742 70.96 -4.59 -59.92
N ASN A 743 69.77 -5.08 -59.54
CA ASN A 743 69.42 -6.49 -59.30
C ASN A 743 69.72 -7.14 -57.94
N GLY A 744 68.62 -7.71 -57.40
CA GLY A 744 68.64 -8.98 -56.66
C GLY A 744 67.96 -8.89 -55.30
N HIS A 745 66.63 -8.92 -55.22
CA HIS A 745 65.77 -10.11 -54.95
C HIS A 745 65.84 -10.57 -53.49
N THR A 746 64.75 -10.81 -52.73
CA THR A 746 63.46 -11.53 -52.93
C THR A 746 62.54 -11.18 -51.73
N THR A 747 61.20 -11.20 -51.69
CA THR A 747 60.11 -11.77 -52.52
C THR A 747 58.73 -11.28 -52.00
N ALA A 748 57.82 -11.02 -52.95
CA ALA A 748 56.37 -11.29 -53.04
C ALA A 748 55.40 -10.77 -51.94
N GLU A 749 54.40 -9.91 -52.20
CA GLU A 749 53.25 -9.89 -53.14
C GLU A 749 51.93 -10.43 -52.53
N ILE A 750 50.93 -9.53 -52.48
CA ILE A 750 49.51 -9.61 -52.94
C ILE A 750 48.71 -10.89 -52.63
N GLN A 751 47.50 -10.77 -52.03
CA GLN A 751 46.18 -11.01 -52.67
C GLN A 751 44.99 -11.06 -51.67
N GLU A 752 43.81 -10.84 -52.24
CA GLU A 752 42.43 -10.85 -51.73
C GLU A 752 41.91 -12.17 -51.12
N GLU A 753 40.83 -11.99 -50.33
CA GLU A 753 39.60 -12.81 -50.20
C GLU A 753 39.56 -14.25 -49.60
N VAL A 754 38.68 -14.35 -48.58
CA VAL A 754 37.58 -15.33 -48.39
C VAL A 754 37.84 -16.74 -47.81
N ALA A 755 36.98 -17.05 -46.81
CA ALA A 755 36.42 -18.33 -46.36
C ALA A 755 37.13 -19.22 -45.30
N LEU A 756 36.44 -19.31 -44.14
CA LEU A 756 36.00 -20.52 -43.42
C LEU A 756 37.01 -21.65 -43.14
N THR A 757 37.32 -21.90 -41.85
CA THR A 757 36.83 -23.08 -41.08
C THR A 757 37.42 -23.20 -39.66
N ASN A 758 36.50 -23.29 -38.70
CA ASN A 758 36.42 -24.16 -37.50
C ASN A 758 37.62 -24.52 -36.58
N MET A 759 37.37 -24.17 -35.30
CA MET A 759 37.36 -25.00 -34.07
C MET A 759 38.58 -25.13 -33.14
N ALA A 760 38.34 -24.59 -31.94
CA ALA A 760 38.53 -25.16 -30.59
C ALA A 760 39.89 -25.03 -29.88
N ALA A 761 39.90 -24.20 -28.81
CA ALA A 761 40.26 -24.61 -27.44
C ALA A 761 39.91 -23.53 -26.39
N SER A 762 38.85 -23.79 -25.63
CA SER A 762 38.59 -23.50 -24.21
C SER A 762 39.42 -22.44 -23.45
N GLY A 763 38.70 -21.44 -22.90
CA GLY A 763 38.63 -21.29 -21.42
C GLY A 763 39.25 -20.04 -20.78
N ILE A 764 38.41 -19.02 -20.55
CA ILE A 764 38.15 -18.32 -19.26
C ILE A 764 37.45 -17.00 -19.60
N SER A 765 36.14 -16.98 -19.41
CA SER A 765 35.28 -15.81 -19.63
C SER A 765 35.41 -14.85 -18.44
N LYS A 766 36.15 -13.75 -18.64
CA LYS A 766 35.91 -12.51 -17.88
C LYS A 766 34.71 -11.81 -18.52
N ARG A 767 33.64 -11.63 -17.75
CA ARG A 767 32.53 -10.73 -18.09
C ARG A 767 33.10 -9.32 -18.28
N HIS A 768 33.30 -8.91 -19.53
CA HIS A 768 33.59 -7.50 -19.84
C HIS A 768 32.34 -6.67 -19.56
N SER A 769 32.51 -5.72 -18.64
CA SER A 769 31.56 -4.66 -18.36
C SER A 769 31.42 -3.75 -19.58
N SER A 770 30.20 -3.31 -19.90
CA SER A 770 29.91 -2.37 -21.00
C SER A 770 30.58 -1.00 -20.86
N HIS A 771 31.25 -0.72 -19.73
CA HIS A 771 31.83 0.58 -19.41
C HIS A 771 33.18 0.87 -20.10
N ASP A 772 33.93 -0.12 -20.56
CA ASP A 772 35.23 0.12 -21.24
C ASP A 772 35.07 0.75 -22.64
N LYS A 773 33.87 0.69 -23.25
CA LYS A 773 33.61 1.23 -24.61
C LYS A 773 33.30 2.73 -24.67
N LEU A 774 32.95 3.36 -23.55
CA LEU A 774 32.55 4.79 -23.51
C LEU A 774 33.59 5.68 -22.86
N HIS A 775 34.74 5.14 -22.48
CA HIS A 775 35.83 5.94 -21.94
C HIS A 775 36.37 6.89 -23.02
N PHE A 776 36.45 8.19 -22.70
CA PHE A 776 37.01 9.20 -23.60
C PHE A 776 38.23 9.89 -22.95
N PRO A 777 39.44 9.82 -23.56
CA PRO A 777 40.64 10.44 -23.02
C PRO A 777 40.51 11.95 -22.92
N ARG A 778 40.89 12.55 -21.78
CA ARG A 778 40.76 14.01 -21.57
C ARG A 778 41.55 14.84 -22.57
N ASN A 779 42.76 14.38 -22.92
CA ASN A 779 43.67 15.11 -23.80
C ASN A 779 43.16 15.25 -25.24
N ASN A 780 42.16 14.43 -25.60
CA ASN A 780 41.54 14.43 -26.91
C ASN A 780 40.32 15.38 -26.99
N LEU A 781 40.10 16.18 -25.94
CA LEU A 781 39.01 17.13 -25.84
C LEU A 781 39.58 18.55 -25.75
N HIS A 782 39.23 19.39 -26.72
CA HIS A 782 39.64 20.79 -26.78
C HIS A 782 38.41 21.68 -26.58
N THR A 783 38.31 22.29 -25.40
CA THR A 783 37.22 23.23 -25.08
C THR A 783 37.26 24.43 -26.03
N ILE A 784 36.13 24.72 -26.67
CA ILE A 784 35.93 25.91 -27.52
C ILE A 784 35.41 27.07 -26.67
N THR A 785 34.32 26.85 -25.92
CA THR A 785 33.69 27.87 -25.06
C THR A 785 32.80 27.24 -24.00
N THR A 786 32.58 27.94 -22.89
CA THR A 786 31.50 27.61 -21.94
C THR A 786 30.17 28.15 -22.47
N LEU A 787 29.14 27.32 -22.51
CA LEU A 787 27.79 27.67 -22.96
C LEU A 787 26.87 28.12 -21.81
N GLY A 788 27.13 27.65 -20.58
CA GLY A 788 26.37 28.00 -19.38
C GLY A 788 26.68 27.05 -18.22
N LYS A 789 25.86 27.10 -17.16
CA LYS A 789 25.86 26.09 -16.09
C LYS A 789 24.54 25.32 -16.06
N GLY A 790 24.68 24.01 -16.06
CA GLY A 790 23.59 23.07 -15.82
C GLY A 790 23.54 22.64 -14.35
N GLU A 791 22.74 21.61 -14.08
CA GLU A 791 22.52 21.06 -12.74
C GLU A 791 23.79 20.58 -12.02
N PHE A 792 24.75 20.02 -12.75
CA PHE A 792 25.95 19.39 -12.16
C PHE A 792 27.21 20.25 -12.25
N GLY A 793 27.20 21.30 -13.06
CA GLY A 793 28.38 22.10 -13.37
C GLY A 793 28.26 22.80 -14.72
N GLU A 794 29.39 23.26 -15.25
CA GLU A 794 29.46 23.94 -16.54
C GLU A 794 29.11 23.02 -17.70
N VAL A 795 28.46 23.60 -18.70
CA VAL A 795 28.24 23.00 -20.01
C VAL A 795 29.16 23.69 -21.00
N LEU A 796 30.00 22.91 -21.67
CA LEU A 796 31.02 23.39 -22.58
C LEU A 796 30.70 22.93 -24.02
N LEU A 797 31.03 23.77 -24.99
CA LEU A 797 31.21 23.38 -26.37
C LEU A 797 32.68 23.01 -26.56
N ALA A 798 32.97 21.84 -27.11
CA ALA A 798 34.33 21.36 -27.32
C ALA A 798 34.49 20.69 -28.69
N LYS A 799 35.73 20.53 -29.14
CA LYS A 799 36.11 19.59 -30.19
C LYS A 799 36.62 18.31 -29.56
N ALA A 800 36.14 17.17 -30.03
CA ALA A 800 36.56 15.85 -29.61
C ALA A 800 37.22 15.11 -30.78
N LYS A 801 38.35 14.46 -30.50
CA LYS A 801 39.09 13.62 -31.46
C LYS A 801 39.16 12.18 -30.97
N ALA A 802 38.41 11.25 -31.57
CA ALA A 802 38.30 9.89 -31.03
C ALA A 802 39.56 9.02 -31.24
N ALA A 803 40.34 9.25 -32.29
CA ALA A 803 41.64 8.61 -32.56
C ALA A 803 42.59 9.55 -33.32
N GLU A 804 43.90 9.27 -33.36
CA GLU A 804 44.91 10.15 -34.01
C GLU A 804 44.62 10.41 -35.51
N ASP A 805 43.96 9.47 -36.19
CA ASP A 805 43.60 9.52 -37.61
C ASP A 805 42.15 9.94 -37.92
N GLU A 806 41.31 10.21 -36.92
CA GLU A 806 39.91 10.64 -37.13
C GLU A 806 39.74 12.17 -37.12
N GLU A 807 38.76 12.67 -37.89
CA GLU A 807 38.42 14.10 -37.95
C GLU A 807 37.85 14.61 -36.61
N GLU A 808 38.22 15.84 -36.24
CA GLU A 808 37.68 16.50 -35.04
C GLU A 808 36.17 16.75 -35.17
N THR A 809 35.40 16.26 -34.20
CA THR A 809 33.95 16.49 -34.15
C THR A 809 33.58 17.49 -33.06
N VAL A 810 32.62 18.38 -33.32
CA VAL A 810 32.10 19.29 -32.30
C VAL A 810 31.15 18.54 -31.37
N VAL A 811 31.30 18.72 -30.06
CA VAL A 811 30.58 18.01 -28.99
C VAL A 811 30.13 18.96 -27.88
N LEU A 812 29.11 18.53 -27.14
CA LEU A 812 28.70 19.15 -25.88
C LEU A 812 29.30 18.38 -24.71
N VAL A 813 29.81 19.10 -23.72
CA VAL A 813 30.48 18.51 -22.56
C VAL A 813 29.80 19.04 -21.30
N LYS A 814 29.08 18.17 -20.60
CA LYS A 814 28.52 18.48 -19.28
C LYS A 814 29.56 18.11 -18.23
N SER A 815 29.96 19.08 -17.42
CA SER A 815 30.90 18.87 -16.33
C SER A 815 30.20 18.63 -15.00
N LEU A 816 30.79 17.76 -14.20
CA LEU A 816 30.45 17.58 -12.79
C LEU A 816 31.49 18.35 -11.97
N GLN A 817 31.13 19.53 -11.47
CA GLN A 817 32.02 20.41 -10.71
C GLN A 817 31.76 20.36 -9.19
N THR A 818 30.71 19.66 -8.77
CA THR A 818 30.30 19.56 -7.38
C THR A 818 30.86 18.32 -6.67
N ARG A 819 31.13 18.49 -5.36
CA ARG A 819 31.43 17.39 -4.43
C ARG A 819 30.17 16.88 -3.72
N ASP A 820 29.00 17.43 -4.04
CA ASP A 820 27.73 16.95 -3.56
C ASP A 820 27.46 15.54 -4.10
N GLU A 821 27.44 14.55 -3.21
CA GLU A 821 27.30 13.15 -3.58
C GLU A 821 26.00 12.82 -4.27
N GLN A 822 24.90 13.47 -3.89
CA GLN A 822 23.62 13.24 -4.52
C GLN A 822 23.71 13.65 -5.99
N MET A 823 24.30 14.82 -6.27
CA MET A 823 24.60 15.27 -7.63
C MET A 823 25.64 14.40 -8.35
N GLN A 824 26.65 13.85 -7.68
CA GLN A 824 27.60 12.91 -8.29
C GLN A 824 26.94 11.58 -8.66
N LEU A 825 26.08 11.06 -7.79
CA LEU A 825 25.29 9.84 -8.01
C LEU A 825 24.29 10.07 -9.14
N ASP A 826 23.59 11.19 -9.15
CA ASP A 826 22.63 11.53 -10.19
C ASP A 826 23.34 11.75 -11.54
N PHE A 827 24.51 12.38 -11.57
CA PHE A 827 25.35 12.49 -12.77
C PHE A 827 25.81 11.12 -13.30
N ARG A 828 26.20 10.19 -12.42
CA ARG A 828 26.59 8.82 -12.81
C ARG A 828 25.40 8.02 -13.32
N ARG A 829 24.25 8.09 -12.64
CA ARG A 829 23.00 7.47 -13.07
C ARG A 829 22.58 7.99 -14.45
N GLU A 830 22.70 9.30 -14.67
CA GLU A 830 22.43 9.92 -15.98
C GLU A 830 23.40 9.38 -17.05
N CYS A 831 24.70 9.35 -16.78
CA CYS A 831 25.70 8.76 -17.69
C CYS A 831 25.40 7.29 -18.04
N ASP A 832 25.18 6.45 -17.05
CA ASP A 832 24.99 5.01 -17.24
C ASP A 832 23.67 4.68 -17.93
N MET A 833 22.68 5.57 -17.80
CA MET A 833 21.41 5.49 -18.51
C MET A 833 21.58 5.93 -19.97
N PHE A 834 22.17 7.09 -20.25
CA PHE A 834 22.43 7.55 -21.62
C PHE A 834 23.39 6.64 -22.40
N ALA A 835 24.28 5.94 -21.71
CA ALA A 835 25.13 4.89 -22.29
C ALA A 835 24.35 3.74 -22.96
N LYS A 836 23.09 3.54 -22.57
CA LYS A 836 22.21 2.47 -23.07
C LYS A 836 21.22 2.95 -24.13
N LEU A 837 21.16 4.26 -24.36
CA LEU A 837 20.19 4.87 -25.27
C LEU A 837 20.81 5.09 -26.65
N SER A 838 20.08 4.67 -27.69
CA SER A 838 20.49 4.88 -29.08
C SER A 838 19.25 5.03 -29.95
N HIS A 839 18.92 6.27 -30.31
CA HIS A 839 17.76 6.58 -31.14
C HIS A 839 17.98 7.88 -31.92
N ALA A 840 17.41 7.98 -33.12
CA ALA A 840 17.57 9.15 -33.99
C ALA A 840 17.03 10.45 -33.38
N ASN A 841 16.08 10.36 -32.44
CA ASN A 841 15.45 11.48 -31.76
C ASN A 841 15.79 11.58 -30.26
N VAL A 842 16.87 10.95 -29.80
CA VAL A 842 17.42 11.12 -28.44
C VAL A 842 18.88 11.53 -28.56
N ALA A 843 19.32 12.48 -27.72
CA ALA A 843 20.69 12.95 -27.71
C ALA A 843 21.64 11.81 -27.29
N ARG A 844 22.62 11.50 -28.14
CA ARG A 844 23.55 10.39 -27.96
C ARG A 844 24.72 10.77 -27.08
N LEU A 845 25.03 9.89 -26.13
CA LEU A 845 26.28 9.92 -25.39
C LEU A 845 27.42 9.41 -26.28
N LEU A 846 28.45 10.24 -26.43
CA LEU A 846 29.64 9.94 -27.23
C LEU A 846 30.76 9.35 -26.38
N GLY A 847 30.86 9.79 -25.12
CA GLY A 847 31.88 9.30 -24.21
C GLY A 847 31.80 9.92 -22.81
N ILE A 848 32.60 9.39 -21.90
CA ILE A 848 32.69 9.83 -20.51
C ILE A 848 34.17 9.94 -20.14
N CYS A 849 34.58 11.10 -19.63
CA CYS A 849 35.92 11.30 -19.10
C CYS A 849 35.87 11.22 -17.57
N ARG A 850 36.48 10.15 -17.01
CA ARG A 850 36.55 9.88 -15.56
C ARG A 850 37.97 9.93 -14.98
N GLU A 851 38.96 10.25 -15.81
CA GLU A 851 40.38 10.18 -15.45
C GLU A 851 40.78 11.19 -14.36
N VAL A 852 40.24 12.41 -14.46
CA VAL A 852 40.53 13.54 -13.57
C VAL A 852 39.26 14.39 -13.39
N GLU A 853 39.06 14.97 -12.22
CA GLU A 853 38.00 15.97 -11.98
C GLU A 853 38.27 17.30 -12.71
N PRO A 854 37.24 18.01 -13.19
CA PRO A 854 35.81 17.66 -13.14
C PRO A 854 35.46 16.58 -14.16
N HIS A 855 34.66 15.57 -13.77
CA HIS A 855 34.23 14.51 -14.69
C HIS A 855 33.38 15.07 -15.83
N TYR A 856 33.52 14.50 -17.03
CA TYR A 856 32.80 14.96 -18.22
C TYR A 856 31.89 13.90 -18.81
N MET A 857 30.67 14.31 -19.15
CA MET A 857 29.75 13.60 -20.02
C MET A 857 29.80 14.27 -21.38
N ILE A 858 30.27 13.56 -22.40
CA ILE A 858 30.46 14.07 -23.76
C ILE A 858 29.29 13.59 -24.62
N MET A 859 28.53 14.54 -25.15
CA MET A 859 27.33 14.27 -25.92
C MET A 859 27.42 14.91 -27.30
N GLU A 860 26.59 14.42 -28.22
CA GLU A 860 26.52 15.00 -29.55
C GLU A 860 26.08 16.48 -29.51
N TYR A 861 26.77 17.30 -30.31
CA TYR A 861 26.38 18.68 -30.52
C TYR A 861 25.34 18.79 -31.63
N THR A 862 24.38 19.71 -31.45
CA THR A 862 23.39 20.04 -32.48
C THR A 862 23.48 21.52 -32.82
N ASP A 863 23.64 21.84 -34.11
CA ASP A 863 24.10 23.13 -34.61
C ASP A 863 23.12 24.30 -34.49
N MET A 864 21.82 24.05 -34.34
CA MET A 864 20.80 25.11 -34.15
C MET A 864 20.37 25.29 -32.69
N GLY A 865 21.01 24.62 -31.73
CA GLY A 865 20.74 24.79 -30.31
C GLY A 865 19.42 24.15 -29.84
N ASP A 866 18.81 24.72 -28.80
CA ASP A 866 17.54 24.24 -28.25
C ASP A 866 16.33 24.72 -29.07
N LEU A 867 15.28 23.92 -29.04
CA LEU A 867 14.07 24.11 -29.81
C LEU A 867 13.29 25.35 -29.35
N LYS A 868 13.35 25.75 -28.07
CA LYS A 868 12.63 26.92 -27.57
C LYS A 868 13.21 28.22 -28.13
N GLN A 869 14.54 28.38 -28.12
CA GLN A 869 15.21 29.52 -28.73
C GLN A 869 14.96 29.55 -30.24
N TYR A 870 15.04 28.40 -30.92
CA TYR A 870 14.72 28.30 -32.34
C TYR A 870 13.28 28.76 -32.65
N LEU A 871 12.30 28.31 -31.86
CA LEU A 871 10.90 28.70 -32.02
C LEU A 871 10.69 30.21 -31.81
N ARG A 872 11.30 30.81 -30.78
CA ARG A 872 11.21 32.25 -30.51
C ARG A 872 11.84 33.09 -31.63
N VAL A 873 13.01 32.68 -32.12
CA VAL A 873 13.68 33.34 -33.24
C VAL A 873 12.83 33.24 -34.51
N SER A 874 12.18 32.10 -34.74
CA SER A 874 11.29 31.89 -35.91
C SER A 874 9.99 32.71 -35.88
N LYS A 875 9.62 33.31 -34.73
CA LYS A 875 8.48 34.23 -34.57
C LYS A 875 8.86 35.69 -34.86
N SER A 876 10.15 36.03 -34.80
CA SER A 876 10.61 37.41 -34.93
C SER A 876 10.29 37.98 -36.31
N LYS A 877 9.71 39.18 -36.35
CA LYS A 877 9.47 39.95 -37.59
C LYS A 877 10.71 40.73 -38.05
N ASP A 878 11.84 40.55 -37.36
CA ASP A 878 13.08 41.24 -37.68
C ASP A 878 13.70 40.65 -38.96
N GLU A 879 13.59 41.37 -40.07
CA GLU A 879 14.03 40.94 -41.42
C GLU A 879 15.53 40.55 -41.49
N LYS A 880 16.32 40.89 -40.45
CA LYS A 880 17.76 40.63 -40.36
C LYS A 880 18.14 39.19 -39.97
N VAL A 881 17.18 38.37 -39.51
CA VAL A 881 17.40 36.97 -39.09
C VAL A 881 16.55 36.02 -39.95
N LYS A 882 17.16 35.43 -40.99
CA LYS A 882 16.51 34.49 -41.93
C LYS A 882 16.21 33.11 -41.29
N VAL A 883 15.24 33.01 -40.39
CA VAL A 883 14.65 31.70 -40.03
C VAL A 883 13.18 31.73 -40.43
N GLN A 884 12.82 30.99 -41.48
CA GLN A 884 11.42 30.90 -41.91
C GLN A 884 10.57 30.28 -40.77
N PRO A 885 9.40 30.85 -40.44
CA PRO A 885 8.49 30.28 -39.45
C PRO A 885 8.13 28.84 -39.80
N LEU A 886 8.09 27.96 -38.80
CA LEU A 886 7.69 26.57 -39.03
C LEU A 886 6.23 26.51 -39.48
N SER A 887 5.98 25.90 -40.64
CA SER A 887 4.63 25.61 -41.09
C SER A 887 3.93 24.64 -40.13
N THR A 888 2.61 24.59 -40.14
CA THR A 888 1.83 23.66 -39.30
C THR A 888 2.29 22.21 -39.48
N LYS A 889 2.56 21.79 -40.73
CA LYS A 889 3.10 20.45 -41.04
C LYS A 889 4.46 20.21 -40.37
N GLN A 890 5.32 21.22 -40.37
CA GLN A 890 6.64 21.14 -39.75
C GLN A 890 6.54 21.12 -38.23
N LYS A 891 5.63 21.88 -37.62
CA LYS A 891 5.34 21.83 -36.17
C LYS A 891 4.84 20.45 -35.74
N VAL A 892 3.92 19.84 -36.48
CA VAL A 892 3.47 18.45 -36.23
C VAL A 892 4.62 17.47 -36.35
N SER A 893 5.49 17.63 -37.36
CA SER A 893 6.68 16.79 -37.52
C SER A 893 7.67 16.93 -36.35
N VAL A 894 7.86 18.14 -35.82
CA VAL A 894 8.66 18.38 -34.60
C VAL A 894 8.07 17.62 -33.41
N CYS A 895 6.77 17.77 -33.15
CA CYS A 895 6.10 17.07 -32.06
C CYS A 895 6.20 15.54 -32.21
N LEU A 896 6.06 15.02 -33.43
CA LEU A 896 6.18 13.60 -33.73
C LEU A 896 7.59 13.07 -33.46
N GLN A 897 8.63 13.82 -33.83
CA GLN A 897 10.02 13.44 -33.55
C GLN A 897 10.30 13.39 -32.04
N VAL A 898 9.81 14.37 -31.27
CA VAL A 898 9.90 14.35 -29.80
C VAL A 898 9.13 13.15 -29.23
N ALA A 899 7.93 12.87 -29.72
CA ALA A 899 7.12 11.72 -29.29
C ALA A 899 7.83 10.39 -29.54
N ARG A 900 8.51 10.22 -30.69
CA ARG A 900 9.32 9.02 -31.00
C ARG A 900 10.53 8.88 -30.07
N GLY A 901 11.18 10.00 -29.74
CA GLY A 901 12.24 10.02 -28.73
C GLY A 901 11.73 9.56 -27.37
N MET A 902 10.61 10.11 -26.91
CA MET A 902 9.99 9.76 -25.64
C MET A 902 9.37 8.37 -25.60
N GLU A 903 8.88 7.84 -26.72
CA GLU A 903 8.46 6.44 -26.85
C GLU A 903 9.64 5.50 -26.60
N HIS A 904 10.78 5.78 -27.23
CA HIS A 904 12.01 5.00 -27.01
C HIS A 904 12.44 5.04 -25.54
N LEU A 905 12.44 6.23 -24.91
CA LEU A 905 12.77 6.41 -23.50
C LEU A 905 11.80 5.66 -22.58
N SER A 906 10.49 5.79 -22.82
CA SER A 906 9.44 5.11 -22.06
C SER A 906 9.57 3.58 -22.14
N ASN A 907 9.91 3.04 -23.31
CA ASN A 907 10.13 1.60 -23.50
C ASN A 907 11.36 1.08 -22.73
N GLN A 908 12.34 1.95 -22.47
CA GLN A 908 13.49 1.66 -21.61
C GLN A 908 13.24 1.98 -20.13
N ARG A 909 11.98 2.26 -19.75
CA ARG A 909 11.56 2.68 -18.40
C ARG A 909 12.26 3.93 -17.90
N PHE A 910 12.63 4.83 -18.81
CA PHE A 910 13.19 6.12 -18.47
C PHE A 910 12.08 7.18 -18.34
N VAL A 911 12.12 7.93 -17.24
CA VAL A 911 11.25 9.07 -16.97
C VAL A 911 12.09 10.35 -17.04
N HIS A 912 11.73 11.27 -17.92
CA HIS A 912 12.50 12.47 -18.23
C HIS A 912 12.40 13.54 -17.14
N LYS A 913 11.23 13.69 -16.49
CA LYS A 913 10.95 14.60 -15.35
C LYS A 913 11.03 16.12 -15.64
N ASP A 914 11.66 16.53 -16.74
CA ASP A 914 11.77 17.92 -17.20
C ASP A 914 11.63 18.00 -18.74
N LEU A 915 10.58 17.38 -19.29
CA LEU A 915 10.33 17.42 -20.72
C LEU A 915 9.71 18.78 -21.11
N ALA A 916 10.49 19.61 -21.81
CA ALA A 916 10.09 20.93 -22.29
C ALA A 916 10.81 21.27 -23.61
N ALA A 917 10.36 22.29 -24.33
CA ALA A 917 11.00 22.69 -25.59
C ALA A 917 12.48 23.10 -25.40
N ARG A 918 12.85 23.66 -24.24
CA ARG A 918 14.26 24.00 -23.90
C ARG A 918 15.18 22.78 -23.78
N ASN A 919 14.62 21.60 -23.53
CA ASN A 919 15.35 20.34 -23.38
C ASN A 919 15.27 19.46 -24.65
N CYS A 920 14.83 20.04 -25.77
CA CYS A 920 14.90 19.40 -27.09
C CYS A 920 15.87 20.18 -27.98
N LEU A 921 16.77 19.47 -28.66
CA LEU A 921 17.75 20.05 -29.57
C LEU A 921 17.26 19.95 -31.01
N ILE A 922 17.59 20.94 -31.84
CA ILE A 922 17.24 20.98 -33.27
C ILE A 922 18.48 21.20 -34.13
N SER A 923 18.60 20.44 -35.22
CA SER A 923 19.67 20.61 -36.22
C SER A 923 19.24 21.48 -37.40
N SER A 924 20.20 21.92 -38.22
CA SER A 924 19.94 22.58 -39.51
C SER A 924 19.09 21.73 -40.46
N LYS A 925 19.17 20.40 -40.33
CA LYS A 925 18.31 19.43 -41.05
C LYS A 925 16.93 19.24 -40.40
N ARG A 926 16.60 20.01 -39.36
CA ARG A 926 15.35 19.94 -38.58
C ARG A 926 15.09 18.59 -37.92
N GLN A 927 16.17 17.86 -37.63
CA GLN A 927 16.11 16.67 -36.78
C GLN A 927 16.01 17.12 -35.32
N ILE A 928 15.02 16.58 -34.60
CA ILE A 928 14.82 16.88 -33.18
C ILE A 928 15.40 15.76 -32.34
N LYS A 929 16.16 16.11 -31.29
CA LYS A 929 16.75 15.18 -30.33
C LYS A 929 16.35 15.58 -28.92
N VAL A 930 15.65 14.68 -28.23
CA VAL A 930 15.31 14.84 -26.81
C VAL A 930 16.59 14.72 -25.98
N SER A 931 16.81 15.67 -25.09
CA SER A 931 18.02 15.76 -24.27
C SER A 931 17.62 15.92 -22.80
N ALA A 932 18.25 15.17 -21.89
CA ALA A 932 18.07 15.41 -20.44
C ALA A 932 19.01 16.50 -19.91
N LEU A 933 19.73 17.17 -20.81
CA LEU A 933 20.57 18.29 -20.43
C LEU A 933 19.65 19.45 -20.06
N GLY A 934 19.52 19.73 -18.77
CA GLY A 934 19.31 21.12 -18.33
C GLY A 934 20.55 21.93 -18.73
N LEU A 935 20.69 22.22 -20.03
CA LEU A 935 21.90 22.80 -20.65
C LEU A 935 22.26 24.15 -20.05
N SER A 936 21.29 24.79 -19.40
CA SER A 936 21.47 26.08 -18.80
C SER A 936 20.33 26.40 -17.83
N LYS A 937 20.42 25.93 -16.59
CA LYS A 937 19.58 26.45 -15.50
C LYS A 937 19.79 27.97 -15.35
N ASP A 938 20.98 28.49 -15.68
CA ASP A 938 21.29 29.92 -15.58
C ASP A 938 20.53 30.80 -16.61
N VAL A 939 20.46 30.41 -17.89
CA VAL A 939 19.70 31.13 -18.96
C VAL A 939 18.18 31.03 -18.77
N TYR A 940 17.68 29.92 -18.22
CA TYR A 940 16.23 29.70 -18.00
C TYR A 940 15.85 29.68 -16.51
N ASN A 941 16.62 30.35 -15.64
CA ASN A 941 16.43 30.26 -14.19
C ASN A 941 15.01 30.67 -13.75
N SER A 942 14.42 31.64 -14.45
CA SER A 942 13.04 32.10 -14.22
C SER A 942 11.95 31.09 -14.60
N GLU A 943 12.29 29.97 -15.26
CA GLU A 943 11.35 28.89 -15.60
C GLU A 943 11.33 27.77 -14.53
N TYR A 944 12.20 27.86 -13.52
CA TYR A 944 12.25 26.92 -12.39
C TYR A 944 11.73 27.58 -11.11
N TYR A 945 10.96 26.82 -10.33
CA TYR A 945 10.38 27.27 -9.07
C TYR A 945 10.96 26.45 -7.91
N HIS A 946 11.33 27.13 -6.82
CA HIS A 946 11.89 26.47 -5.64
C HIS A 946 10.77 26.03 -4.69
N TYR A 947 10.50 24.72 -4.67
CA TYR A 947 9.44 24.11 -3.85
C TYR A 947 10.00 22.94 -3.05
N ARG A 948 9.71 22.88 -1.74
CA ARG A 948 10.15 21.82 -0.81
C ARG A 948 11.64 21.44 -0.93
N GLN A 949 12.52 22.45 -0.97
CA GLN A 949 14.00 22.29 -1.07
C GLN A 949 14.52 21.79 -2.44
N SER A 950 13.68 21.77 -3.49
CA SER A 950 14.05 21.38 -4.85
C SER A 950 13.63 22.43 -5.88
N TRP A 951 14.43 22.57 -6.94
CA TRP A 951 14.08 23.40 -8.11
C TRP A 951 13.30 22.55 -9.12
N ILE A 952 12.04 22.89 -9.37
CA ILE A 952 11.14 22.13 -10.24
C ILE A 952 10.60 22.96 -11.42
N PRO A 953 10.36 22.35 -12.60
CA PRO A 953 9.72 23.00 -13.74
C PRO A 953 8.20 23.06 -13.56
N LEU A 954 7.72 23.77 -12.53
CA LEU A 954 6.32 23.79 -12.06
C LEU A 954 5.27 23.89 -13.18
N ARG A 955 5.50 24.75 -14.18
CA ARG A 955 4.56 25.01 -15.29
C ARG A 955 4.41 23.86 -16.29
N TRP A 956 5.24 22.81 -16.21
CA TRP A 956 5.22 21.63 -17.08
C TRP A 956 4.80 20.35 -16.34
N LEU A 957 4.60 20.39 -15.03
CA LEU A 957 4.35 19.20 -14.21
C LEU A 957 2.86 19.03 -13.87
N PRO A 958 2.37 17.79 -13.78
CA PRO A 958 1.05 17.50 -13.23
C PRO A 958 1.07 17.51 -11.69
N SER A 959 -0.12 17.50 -11.07
CA SER A 959 -0.27 17.57 -9.61
C SER A 959 0.47 16.46 -8.87
N GLU A 960 0.40 15.21 -9.34
CA GLU A 960 1.04 14.06 -8.67
C GLU A 960 2.57 14.14 -8.66
N ALA A 961 3.18 14.77 -9.67
CA ALA A 961 4.62 15.00 -9.70
C ALA A 961 5.05 16.10 -8.72
N VAL A 962 4.21 17.13 -8.51
CA VAL A 962 4.53 18.29 -7.67
C VAL A 962 4.25 18.04 -6.19
N PHE A 963 3.13 17.41 -5.86
CA PHE A 963 2.66 17.29 -4.48
C PHE A 963 3.04 15.95 -3.82
N ASP A 964 3.11 14.88 -4.62
CA ASP A 964 3.31 13.50 -4.16
C ASP A 964 4.68 12.92 -4.56
N ASP A 965 5.49 13.65 -5.33
CA ASP A 965 6.79 13.21 -5.87
C ASP A 965 6.70 11.91 -6.72
N ASP A 966 5.52 11.62 -7.28
CA ASP A 966 5.25 10.41 -8.06
C ASP A 966 5.49 10.63 -9.57
N PHE A 967 6.76 10.47 -9.97
CA PHE A 967 7.18 10.61 -11.37
C PHE A 967 7.03 9.31 -12.16
N SER A 968 6.39 9.40 -13.33
CA SER A 968 6.18 8.25 -14.22
C SER A 968 6.20 8.64 -15.70
N THR A 969 6.16 7.67 -16.61
CA THR A 969 6.02 7.96 -18.05
C THR A 969 4.72 8.73 -18.35
N LYS A 970 3.71 8.65 -17.47
CA LYS A 970 2.46 9.42 -17.58
C LYS A 970 2.61 10.87 -17.13
N THR A 971 3.56 11.18 -16.25
CA THR A 971 3.89 12.58 -15.93
C THR A 971 4.62 13.23 -17.11
N ASP A 972 5.50 12.50 -17.79
CA ASP A 972 6.14 12.98 -19.03
C ASP A 972 5.13 13.20 -20.17
N VAL A 973 4.06 12.40 -20.25
CA VAL A 973 2.98 12.62 -21.21
C VAL A 973 2.28 13.97 -20.97
N TRP A 974 2.05 14.34 -19.70
CA TRP A 974 1.53 15.67 -19.37
C TRP A 974 2.48 16.78 -19.84
N SER A 975 3.76 16.65 -19.50
CA SER A 975 4.80 17.61 -19.91
C SER A 975 4.95 17.68 -21.43
N PHE A 976 4.79 16.56 -22.15
CA PHE A 976 4.75 16.53 -23.61
C PHE A 976 3.56 17.32 -24.18
N GLY A 977 2.39 17.26 -23.54
CA GLY A 977 1.25 18.10 -23.91
C GLY A 977 1.59 19.59 -23.82
N VAL A 978 2.29 20.00 -22.75
CA VAL A 978 2.78 21.38 -22.56
C VAL A 978 3.83 21.74 -23.61
N LEU A 979 4.76 20.83 -23.94
CA LEU A 979 5.75 21.02 -25.00
C LEU A 979 5.09 21.21 -26.37
N MET A 980 4.05 20.42 -26.70
CA MET A 980 3.29 20.62 -27.93
C MET A 980 2.65 22.02 -27.96
N TRP A 981 2.14 22.49 -26.82
CA TRP A 981 1.64 23.85 -26.71
C TRP A 981 2.75 24.88 -26.99
N GLU A 982 3.95 24.72 -26.40
CA GLU A 982 5.12 25.58 -26.67
C GLU A 982 5.49 25.61 -28.16
N VAL A 983 5.48 24.46 -28.86
CA VAL A 983 5.77 24.40 -30.31
C VAL A 983 4.78 25.22 -31.12
N PHE A 984 3.50 25.16 -30.76
CA PHE A 984 2.45 25.88 -31.47
C PHE A 984 2.35 27.36 -31.09
N SER A 985 2.72 27.73 -29.86
CA SER A 985 2.81 29.12 -29.37
C SER A 985 4.15 29.80 -29.65
N PHE A 986 5.07 29.12 -30.36
CA PHE A 986 6.42 29.63 -30.70
C PHE A 986 7.30 29.90 -29.46
N GLY A 987 7.26 29.00 -28.48
CA GLY A 987 8.12 29.03 -27.30
C GLY A 987 7.69 30.03 -26.22
N GLU A 988 6.40 30.38 -26.18
CA GLU A 988 5.82 31.17 -25.10
C GLU A 988 5.89 30.42 -23.77
N LEU A 989 5.91 31.16 -22.65
CA LEU A 989 5.90 30.59 -21.32
C LEU A 989 4.48 30.07 -20.99
N PRO A 990 4.30 28.80 -20.59
CA PRO A 990 2.98 28.30 -20.21
C PRO A 990 2.42 29.08 -19.01
N TYR A 991 1.15 29.47 -19.09
CA TYR A 991 0.46 30.26 -18.06
C TYR A 991 1.14 31.59 -17.74
N ALA A 992 1.71 32.28 -18.73
CA ALA A 992 2.47 33.52 -18.55
C ALA A 992 1.74 34.60 -17.73
N GLU A 993 0.40 34.63 -17.79
CA GLU A 993 -0.46 35.58 -17.06
C GLU A 993 -0.58 35.29 -15.55
N LEU A 994 -0.13 34.11 -15.09
CA LEU A 994 -0.19 33.68 -13.69
C LEU A 994 1.20 33.72 -13.05
N THR A 995 1.27 34.22 -11.81
CA THR A 995 2.46 34.10 -10.94
C THR A 995 2.68 32.64 -10.54
N GLU A 996 3.89 32.26 -10.12
CA GLU A 996 4.22 30.88 -9.76
C GLU A 996 3.29 30.33 -8.67
N ASP A 997 3.00 31.13 -7.63
CA ASP A 997 2.11 30.71 -6.53
C ASP A 997 0.67 30.47 -7.01
N LYS A 998 0.18 31.27 -7.97
CA LYS A 998 -1.15 31.07 -8.57
C LYS A 998 -1.18 29.84 -9.48
N VAL A 999 -0.07 29.52 -10.15
CA VAL A 999 0.05 28.27 -10.93
C VAL A 999 0.00 27.07 -9.99
N LEU A 1000 0.72 27.13 -8.86
CA LEU A 1000 0.72 26.06 -7.84
C LEU A 1000 -0.68 25.84 -7.26
N GLU A 1001 -1.38 26.92 -6.88
CA GLU A 1001 -2.76 26.87 -6.38
C GLU A 1001 -3.73 26.29 -7.42
N ALA A 1002 -3.72 26.81 -8.65
CA ALA A 1002 -4.61 26.33 -9.72
C ALA A 1002 -4.31 24.88 -10.13
N LEU A 1003 -3.06 24.42 -10.01
CA LEU A 1003 -2.68 23.03 -10.23
C LEU A 1003 -3.26 22.13 -9.13
N GLN A 1004 -3.16 22.54 -7.87
CA GLN A 1004 -3.72 21.81 -6.72
C GLN A 1004 -5.25 21.68 -6.79
N GLU A 1005 -5.93 22.72 -7.28
CA GLU A 1005 -7.39 22.71 -7.47
C GLU A 1005 -7.85 21.99 -8.75
N GLY A 1006 -6.92 21.53 -9.60
CA GLY A 1006 -7.24 20.93 -10.90
C GLY A 1006 -7.89 21.90 -11.90
N LYS A 1007 -7.72 23.21 -11.71
CA LYS A 1007 -8.29 24.28 -12.55
C LYS A 1007 -7.32 24.78 -13.62
N LEU A 1008 -6.05 24.37 -13.57
CA LEU A 1008 -5.01 24.79 -14.50
C LEU A 1008 -5.31 24.33 -15.94
N LYS A 1009 -5.49 25.26 -16.87
CA LYS A 1009 -5.82 24.98 -18.29
C LYS A 1009 -5.09 25.94 -19.23
N LEU A 1010 -4.52 25.41 -20.31
CA LEU A 1010 -3.94 26.21 -21.40
C LEU A 1010 -4.98 26.45 -22.50
N SER A 1011 -5.04 27.69 -23.01
CA SER A 1011 -5.87 28.04 -24.16
C SER A 1011 -5.26 27.51 -25.47
N PRO A 1012 -6.06 27.24 -26.51
CA PRO A 1012 -5.54 26.81 -27.81
C PRO A 1012 -4.64 27.89 -28.44
N PRO A 1013 -3.39 27.56 -28.83
CA PRO A 1013 -2.50 28.52 -29.49
C PRO A 1013 -3.08 29.01 -30.82
N GLN A 1014 -2.81 30.27 -31.17
CA GLN A 1014 -3.27 30.86 -32.42
C GLN A 1014 -2.73 30.08 -33.64
N GLY A 1015 -3.62 29.67 -34.54
CA GLY A 1015 -3.27 28.87 -35.73
C GLY A 1015 -3.03 27.38 -35.46
N CYS A 1016 -3.31 26.87 -34.25
CA CYS A 1016 -3.22 25.45 -33.92
C CYS A 1016 -4.45 24.68 -34.44
N PRO A 1017 -4.28 23.59 -35.22
CA PRO A 1017 -5.41 22.77 -35.65
C PRO A 1017 -6.16 22.15 -34.48
N SER A 1018 -7.49 22.14 -34.55
CA SER A 1018 -8.35 21.63 -33.47
C SER A 1018 -8.06 20.17 -33.09
N ARG A 1019 -7.66 19.33 -34.06
CA ARG A 1019 -7.24 17.94 -33.80
C ARG A 1019 -5.96 17.85 -32.98
N VAL A 1020 -5.00 18.75 -33.20
CA VAL A 1020 -3.75 18.82 -32.43
C VAL A 1020 -4.05 19.27 -31.00
N PHE A 1021 -4.88 20.31 -30.82
CA PHE A 1021 -5.25 20.77 -29.48
C PHE A 1021 -6.04 19.72 -28.69
N LYS A 1022 -6.95 18.97 -29.34
CA LYS A 1022 -7.63 17.81 -28.72
C LYS A 1022 -6.63 16.76 -28.24
N LEU A 1023 -5.54 16.53 -28.97
CA LEU A 1023 -4.48 15.62 -28.53
C LEU A 1023 -3.76 16.16 -27.29
N MET A 1024 -3.43 17.46 -27.25
CA MET A 1024 -2.84 18.11 -26.07
C MET A 1024 -3.74 17.94 -24.82
N VAL A 1025 -5.06 18.15 -24.96
CA VAL A 1025 -6.02 17.99 -23.86
C VAL A 1025 -6.06 16.55 -23.32
N ARG A 1026 -5.90 15.53 -24.19
CA ARG A 1026 -5.80 14.13 -23.74
C ARG A 1026 -4.50 13.84 -22.99
N CYS A 1027 -3.42 14.55 -23.29
CA CYS A 1027 -2.19 14.49 -22.50
C CYS A 1027 -2.37 15.11 -21.10
N TRP A 1028 -3.26 16.09 -20.96
CA TRP A 1028 -3.58 16.76 -19.69
C TRP A 1028 -4.78 16.17 -18.95
N ALA A 1029 -5.10 14.89 -19.14
CA ALA A 1029 -6.11 14.23 -18.33
C ALA A 1029 -5.67 14.20 -16.85
N ALA A 1030 -6.58 14.55 -15.94
CA ALA A 1030 -6.25 14.66 -14.50
C ALA A 1030 -5.74 13.34 -13.93
N SER A 1031 -6.40 12.22 -14.27
CA SER A 1031 -5.96 10.87 -13.92
C SER A 1031 -4.83 10.41 -14.84
N PRO A 1032 -3.68 9.93 -14.31
CA PRO A 1032 -2.59 9.38 -15.11
C PRO A 1032 -3.01 8.19 -15.98
N LYS A 1033 -4.04 7.43 -15.56
CA LYS A 1033 -4.55 6.27 -16.30
C LYS A 1033 -5.28 6.66 -17.60
N ASP A 1034 -5.86 7.85 -17.64
CA ASP A 1034 -6.62 8.35 -18.78
C ASP A 1034 -5.74 9.06 -19.83
N ARG A 1035 -4.49 9.37 -19.45
CA ARG A 1035 -3.50 9.93 -20.39
C ARG A 1035 -3.06 8.86 -21.38
N LEU A 1036 -2.79 9.28 -22.62
CA LEU A 1036 -2.28 8.41 -23.68
C LEU A 1036 -0.91 7.81 -23.36
N SER A 1037 -0.49 6.76 -24.08
CA SER A 1037 0.92 6.36 -24.14
C SER A 1037 1.66 7.14 -25.24
N PHE A 1038 3.00 7.19 -25.19
CA PHE A 1038 3.78 7.79 -26.28
C PHE A 1038 3.60 7.06 -27.62
N SER A 1039 3.32 5.76 -27.60
CA SER A 1039 2.96 5.00 -28.81
C SER A 1039 1.63 5.46 -29.41
N ASP A 1040 0.60 5.65 -28.58
CA ASP A 1040 -0.69 6.18 -29.04
C ASP A 1040 -0.57 7.60 -29.58
N ILE A 1041 0.28 8.43 -28.95
CA ILE A 1041 0.58 9.79 -29.39
C ILE A 1041 1.30 9.77 -30.74
N CYS A 1042 2.28 8.89 -30.94
CA CYS A 1042 2.97 8.74 -32.22
C CYS A 1042 2.01 8.34 -33.33
N ALA A 1043 1.11 7.37 -33.07
CA ALA A 1043 0.05 6.99 -34.01
C ALA A 1043 -0.86 8.18 -34.33
N ALA A 1044 -1.37 8.88 -33.31
CA ALA A 1044 -2.24 10.03 -33.48
C ALA A 1044 -1.60 11.19 -34.26
N LEU A 1045 -0.30 11.44 -34.08
CA LEU A 1045 0.44 12.47 -34.81
C LEU A 1045 0.77 12.07 -36.25
N ASN A 1046 1.01 10.78 -36.53
CA ASN A 1046 1.17 10.27 -37.89
C ASN A 1046 -0.13 10.37 -38.70
N ASP A 1047 -1.29 10.19 -38.05
CA ASP A 1047 -2.62 10.22 -38.69
C ASP A 1047 -3.17 11.63 -38.94
N LEU A 1048 -2.43 12.68 -38.56
CA LEU A 1048 -2.82 14.06 -38.85
C LEU A 1048 -2.52 14.37 -40.33
N PRO A 1049 -3.54 14.67 -41.16
CA PRO A 1049 -3.33 14.93 -42.58
C PRO A 1049 -2.43 16.15 -42.76
N SER A 1050 -1.43 16.03 -43.64
CA SER A 1050 -0.45 17.07 -43.96
C SER A 1050 -1.05 18.33 -44.61
N GLU A 1051 -2.34 18.31 -44.90
CA GLU A 1051 -3.12 19.40 -45.52
C GLU A 1051 -4.49 19.53 -44.83
N SER A 1052 -4.54 20.01 -43.60
CA SER A 1052 -5.75 20.67 -43.13
C SER A 1052 -5.60 22.16 -43.41
N LYS A 1053 -6.32 22.66 -44.42
CA LYS A 1053 -6.52 24.10 -44.64
C LYS A 1053 -6.86 24.76 -43.29
N VAL A 1054 -5.99 25.67 -42.86
CA VAL A 1054 -6.33 26.69 -41.85
C VAL A 1054 -7.17 27.74 -42.55
#